data_AF-A0A5E6RGQ1-F1
#
_entry.id   AF-A0A5E6RGQ1-F1
#
_cell.length_a   1.000
_cell.length_b   1.000
_cell.length_c   1.000
_cell.angle_alpha   90.00
_cell.angle_beta   90.00
_cell.angle_gamma   90.00
#
_symmetry.space_group_name_H-M   'P 1'
#
loop_
_entity.id
_entity.type
_entity.pdbx_description
1 polymer ?
#
loop_
_entity_poly.entity_id
_entity_poly.type
_entity_poly.pdbx_seq_one_letter_code
_entity_poly.pdbx_strand_id
1 'polypeptide(L)'
;MPVKPPRGGGTHVDVPGSPGRSVDVDTSLPGPSGRRGVDSGITLDNPQSRAGATDTDVTHPAPAVVVQTIPVETRLPTPQPALDHYVINARAILPEVNSEGLTVFKKRTYAEVADGEFVLVAVDPETGLHRAKLPGELLPSGPVLLRDTDSGIWRLREDVTSTNRAQVKKYFPEATDQHADDFIDRFDDSDAAEAELKRIQVGFLQLDRDLSVWERKFKHVDHYGVERLQPVWRKLRRLYKWQGEPEERVYHEGRLVGFKIEIDLTIWPIHQYLSTRFSSIVSLTLRGEIPLNPKVFLAQFPNIEILTAASQMRLGPGMGLNRQITYVRPSIGPDIVEQLTKLPRLRELDLQDCNFQPGFSLAGMTELQILKLVNARGMSDLTTVVNEMPDRARLQVLDLHQNAFLRVAPDVTGMYALRVLNLSQTGINQAPVGLGTENGPSRLEVLKLGGNSLSIVPSLKGMTALQELDLSSTVADKFPEGITSEIPGKILNLANNHIASIPESVEIRAGFNLMGNPVSDPASLRRLIHARIKTGTDSWLGEESLDRSAYLWLRNVPPKELSEKLSLWDSFGDSERHVMTGIRKLSGTPEFHVEYPLLQRRVWWFLEVYVKADASEKARLTDILINEPSPGKMLDRLEAEIRAYDSGRQNQPLHHLPKRPKLD
;
A
#
# COMPACT_ATOMS: atom_id res chain seq x y z
N MET A 1 9.97 -38.20 -58.68
CA MET A 1 11.37 -37.90 -59.08
C MET A 1 11.54 -36.38 -59.13
N PRO A 2 12.74 -35.80 -58.90
CA PRO A 2 13.39 -35.87 -57.59
C PRO A 2 13.98 -34.52 -57.09
N VAL A 3 14.08 -34.39 -55.76
CA VAL A 3 15.31 -34.00 -54.99
C VAL A 3 15.81 -32.52 -54.94
N LYS A 4 16.32 -32.21 -53.73
CA LYS A 4 16.93 -31.00 -53.10
C LYS A 4 18.48 -31.02 -53.38
N PRO A 5 19.45 -30.35 -52.67
CA PRO A 5 19.47 -29.23 -51.71
C PRO A 5 20.66 -28.21 -51.97
N PRO A 6 21.60 -27.77 -51.07
CA PRO A 6 22.04 -26.35 -51.00
C PRO A 6 23.58 -26.11 -50.80
N ARG A 7 24.01 -24.92 -50.29
CA ARG A 7 25.22 -24.54 -49.46
C ARG A 7 25.27 -22.98 -49.41
N GLY A 8 25.91 -22.23 -48.49
CA GLY A 8 26.73 -22.41 -47.26
C GLY A 8 27.62 -21.13 -47.05
N GLY A 9 28.12 -20.69 -45.88
CA GLY A 9 27.93 -21.13 -44.49
C GLY A 9 29.04 -20.62 -43.50
N GLY A 10 28.84 -19.49 -42.79
CA GLY A 10 29.73 -18.93 -41.73
C GLY A 10 30.70 -17.79 -42.17
N THR A 11 31.41 -17.02 -41.31
CA THR A 11 31.32 -16.69 -39.86
C THR A 11 32.36 -15.61 -39.47
N HIS A 12 32.13 -14.86 -38.36
CA HIS A 12 33.11 -14.24 -37.43
C HIS A 12 33.83 -12.86 -37.68
N VAL A 13 33.49 -11.88 -36.81
CA VAL A 13 34.34 -11.10 -35.85
C VAL A 13 35.16 -9.82 -36.24
N ASP A 14 34.65 -8.69 -35.71
CA ASP A 14 35.24 -7.57 -34.91
C ASP A 14 36.53 -6.76 -35.24
N VAL A 15 36.31 -5.43 -35.36
CA VAL A 15 37.01 -4.31 -34.63
C VAL A 15 38.50 -3.99 -35.02
N PRO A 16 39.09 -2.77 -34.83
CA PRO A 16 38.62 -1.46 -34.31
C PRO A 16 38.86 -0.24 -35.25
N GLY A 17 38.50 0.99 -34.81
CA GLY A 17 39.30 2.21 -35.13
C GLY A 17 38.56 3.56 -35.30
N SER A 18 38.70 4.47 -34.33
CA SER A 18 38.38 5.93 -34.41
C SER A 18 39.51 6.72 -35.14
N PRO A 19 39.58 8.08 -35.24
CA PRO A 19 38.69 9.16 -34.76
C PRO A 19 38.48 10.39 -35.72
N GLY A 20 37.80 11.47 -35.30
CA GLY A 20 38.10 12.83 -35.85
C GLY A 20 37.08 14.00 -35.83
N ARG A 21 37.16 14.85 -34.79
CA ARG A 21 37.14 16.35 -34.80
C ARG A 21 35.92 17.24 -35.20
N SER A 22 35.58 18.15 -34.26
CA SER A 22 35.15 19.59 -34.38
C SER A 22 33.83 19.94 -35.12
N VAL A 23 33.13 21.06 -34.88
CA VAL A 23 33.50 22.46 -34.50
C VAL A 23 32.43 23.11 -33.58
N ASP A 24 32.83 24.18 -32.87
CA ASP A 24 32.04 25.07 -31.99
C ASP A 24 30.90 25.87 -32.68
N VAL A 25 29.91 26.32 -31.89
CA VAL A 25 29.25 27.63 -32.04
C VAL A 25 28.92 28.20 -30.65
N ASP A 26 29.22 29.49 -30.47
CA ASP A 26 29.04 30.31 -29.26
C ASP A 26 27.83 31.27 -29.41
N THR A 27 27.06 31.56 -28.34
CA THR A 27 26.43 32.88 -28.08
C THR A 27 25.54 33.00 -26.82
N SER A 28 25.87 33.99 -25.98
CA SER A 28 24.99 35.02 -25.38
C SER A 28 24.02 34.77 -24.20
N LEU A 29 24.38 35.44 -23.09
CA LEU A 29 23.63 35.88 -21.90
C LEU A 29 22.37 36.75 -22.19
N PRO A 30 21.42 36.92 -21.22
CA PRO A 30 21.54 37.99 -20.21
C PRO A 30 21.04 37.65 -18.77
N GLY A 31 21.58 38.37 -17.77
CA GLY A 31 20.94 38.56 -16.44
C GLY A 31 19.89 39.70 -16.46
N PRO A 32 19.45 40.32 -15.33
CA PRO A 32 20.24 40.56 -14.10
C PRO A 32 19.49 40.52 -12.73
N SER A 33 20.23 40.75 -11.63
CA SER A 33 19.81 41.32 -10.31
C SER A 33 18.71 40.60 -9.48
N GLY A 34 18.77 40.52 -8.14
CA GLY A 34 19.74 41.04 -7.16
C GLY A 34 19.10 42.00 -6.15
N ARG A 35 18.83 41.55 -4.92
CA ARG A 35 18.59 42.43 -3.74
C ARG A 35 18.97 41.74 -2.43
N ARG A 36 19.77 42.43 -1.62
CA ARG A 36 20.04 42.10 -0.20
C ARG A 36 18.91 42.63 0.69
N GLY A 37 18.67 41.94 1.80
CA GLY A 37 18.05 42.46 3.01
C GLY A 37 18.64 41.69 4.19
N VAL A 38 19.12 42.38 5.23
CA VAL A 38 19.91 41.80 6.34
C VAL A 38 19.42 42.39 7.67
N ASP A 39 19.61 41.59 8.72
CA ASP A 39 19.67 41.92 10.16
C ASP A 39 18.43 41.87 11.08
N SER A 40 18.71 41.30 12.27
CA SER A 40 18.03 41.40 13.57
C SER A 40 16.62 40.78 13.72
N GLY A 41 16.31 40.00 14.77
CA GLY A 41 17.09 39.53 15.92
C GLY A 41 16.20 39.33 17.17
N ILE A 42 16.75 38.70 18.22
CA ILE A 42 16.28 38.74 19.64
C ILE A 42 15.26 37.67 20.11
N THR A 43 15.83 36.59 20.65
CA THR A 43 15.56 35.87 21.92
C THR A 43 14.27 35.08 22.25
N LEU A 44 14.54 33.90 22.83
CA LEU A 44 13.85 33.21 23.94
C LEU A 44 12.32 33.05 23.89
N ASP A 45 11.87 31.79 23.91
CA ASP A 45 11.56 31.20 25.23
C ASP A 45 11.65 29.67 25.25
N ASN A 46 11.96 29.13 26.43
CA ASN A 46 11.98 27.69 26.73
C ASN A 46 11.70 27.51 28.22
N PRO A 47 10.73 26.67 28.61
CA PRO A 47 10.80 26.00 29.89
C PRO A 47 10.74 24.47 29.77
N GLN A 48 11.76 23.86 30.38
CA GLN A 48 11.80 22.47 30.83
C GLN A 48 10.57 22.17 31.74
N SER A 49 10.00 20.96 31.84
CA SER A 49 10.68 19.81 32.44
C SER A 49 9.73 18.62 32.72
N ARG A 50 10.34 17.42 32.75
CA ARG A 50 10.06 16.25 33.62
C ARG A 50 8.80 15.37 33.47
N ALA A 51 9.11 14.16 32.99
CA ALA A 51 9.03 12.88 33.72
C ALA A 51 7.76 12.01 33.62
N GLY A 52 7.98 10.71 33.41
CA GLY A 52 6.97 9.65 33.43
C GLY A 52 7.34 8.50 32.49
N ALA A 53 8.04 7.48 32.99
CA ALA A 53 8.43 6.30 32.21
C ALA A 53 7.44 5.15 32.42
N THR A 54 7.12 4.42 31.35
CA THR A 54 6.92 2.95 31.36
C THR A 54 7.12 2.39 29.96
N ASP A 55 7.90 1.31 29.89
CA ASP A 55 8.07 0.43 28.73
C ASP A 55 6.79 -0.39 28.47
N THR A 56 6.44 -0.63 27.21
CA THR A 56 5.88 -1.92 26.74
C THR A 56 5.98 -2.02 25.22
N ASP A 57 6.70 -3.05 24.79
CA ASP A 57 6.75 -3.65 23.46
C ASP A 57 5.36 -3.81 22.79
N VAL A 58 5.18 -3.20 21.61
CA VAL A 58 4.05 -3.48 20.69
C VAL A 58 4.55 -3.44 19.24
N THR A 59 4.34 -4.55 18.52
CA THR A 59 4.61 -4.68 17.09
C THR A 59 3.82 -3.68 16.25
N HIS A 60 4.52 -2.78 15.55
CA HIS A 60 3.89 -1.80 14.66
C HIS A 60 3.30 -2.47 13.40
N PRO A 61 2.01 -2.27 13.08
CA PRO A 61 1.47 -2.60 11.78
C PRO A 61 1.96 -1.62 10.71
N ALA A 62 1.89 -2.02 9.44
CA ALA A 62 2.27 -1.18 8.30
C ALA A 62 1.52 0.18 8.31
N PRO A 63 2.17 1.28 7.86
CA PRO A 63 1.60 2.61 8.00
C PRO A 63 0.30 2.75 7.21
N ALA A 64 -0.78 3.13 7.91
CA ALA A 64 -2.04 3.48 7.28
C ALA A 64 -1.87 4.79 6.49
N VAL A 65 -2.25 4.77 5.21
CA VAL A 65 -2.28 5.95 4.35
C VAL A 65 -3.44 6.84 4.80
N VAL A 66 -3.14 7.85 5.63
CA VAL A 66 -4.10 8.90 5.96
C VAL A 66 -4.22 9.82 4.75
N VAL A 67 -5.43 9.94 4.20
CA VAL A 67 -5.79 10.97 3.22
C VAL A 67 -6.26 12.19 4.01
N GLN A 68 -5.48 13.27 4.06
CA GLN A 68 -6.02 14.58 4.44
C GLN A 68 -6.57 15.26 3.18
N THR A 69 -7.86 15.60 3.19
CA THR A 69 -8.56 16.22 2.07
C THR A 69 -8.48 17.74 2.13
N ILE A 70 -8.34 18.38 0.97
CA ILE A 70 -8.55 19.83 0.78
C ILE A 70 -10.07 20.06 0.67
N PRO A 71 -10.62 21.17 1.20
CA PRO A 71 -12.05 21.45 1.07
C PRO A 71 -12.45 21.57 -0.41
N VAL A 72 -13.39 20.73 -0.85
CA VAL A 72 -14.07 20.93 -2.13
C VAL A 72 -15.13 22.01 -1.92
N GLU A 73 -15.08 23.07 -2.72
CA GLU A 73 -16.13 24.10 -2.74
C GLU A 73 -17.50 23.44 -2.94
N THR A 74 -18.46 23.83 -2.11
CA THR A 74 -19.86 23.40 -2.23
C THR A 74 -20.41 23.85 -3.59
N ARG A 75 -20.36 22.95 -4.58
CA ARG A 75 -21.12 23.11 -5.82
C ARG A 75 -22.59 23.18 -5.45
N LEU A 76 -23.18 24.36 -5.62
CA LEU A 76 -24.63 24.53 -5.61
C LEU A 76 -25.24 23.50 -6.57
N PRO A 77 -26.32 22.81 -6.18
CA PRO A 77 -26.95 21.84 -7.06
C PRO A 77 -27.40 22.53 -8.35
N THR A 78 -27.07 21.94 -9.50
CA THR A 78 -27.63 22.38 -10.78
C THR A 78 -29.15 22.38 -10.71
N PRO A 79 -29.83 23.45 -11.16
CA PRO A 79 -31.28 23.56 -11.06
C PRO A 79 -31.93 22.36 -11.76
N GLN A 80 -32.71 21.58 -11.00
CA GLN A 80 -33.41 20.42 -11.54
C GLN A 80 -34.54 20.90 -12.47
N PRO A 81 -34.76 20.28 -13.65
CA PRO A 81 -35.84 20.70 -14.52
C PRO A 81 -37.20 20.48 -13.87
N ALA A 82 -38.13 21.41 -14.09
CA ALA A 82 -39.49 21.32 -13.56
C ALA A 82 -40.23 20.06 -14.06
N LEU A 83 -41.18 19.56 -13.25
CA LEU A 83 -41.89 18.31 -13.55
C LEU A 83 -42.57 18.32 -14.92
N ASP A 84 -43.12 19.46 -15.34
CA ASP A 84 -43.74 19.73 -16.64
C ASP A 84 -42.87 19.31 -17.83
N HIS A 85 -41.53 19.34 -17.69
CA HIS A 85 -40.59 18.93 -18.74
C HIS A 85 -40.63 17.41 -19.02
N TYR A 86 -41.14 16.61 -18.09
CA TYR A 86 -41.22 15.15 -18.15
C TYR A 86 -42.64 14.63 -18.39
N VAL A 87 -43.64 15.51 -18.42
CA VAL A 87 -45.05 15.18 -18.61
C VAL A 87 -45.33 14.76 -20.06
N ILE A 88 -46.11 13.69 -20.21
CA ILE A 88 -46.67 13.22 -21.48
C ILE A 88 -48.17 12.98 -21.36
N ASN A 89 -48.92 13.41 -22.37
CA ASN A 89 -50.34 13.12 -22.48
C ASN A 89 -50.53 11.75 -23.18
N ALA A 90 -50.74 10.69 -22.40
CA ALA A 90 -50.70 9.29 -22.87
C ALA A 90 -51.98 8.48 -22.57
N ARG A 91 -53.06 9.17 -22.15
CA ARG A 91 -54.32 8.61 -21.62
C ARG A 91 -55.01 7.56 -22.51
N ALA A 92 -54.71 7.51 -23.81
CA ALA A 92 -55.35 6.63 -24.79
C ALA A 92 -54.52 5.37 -25.16
N ILE A 93 -53.30 5.19 -24.61
CA ILE A 93 -52.34 4.18 -25.10
C ILE A 93 -51.77 3.28 -23.97
N LEU A 94 -51.83 3.73 -22.71
CA LEU A 94 -51.26 3.00 -21.58
C LEU A 94 -52.25 1.93 -21.03
N PRO A 95 -51.75 0.74 -20.63
CA PRO A 95 -52.57 -0.32 -20.03
C PRO A 95 -52.94 -0.01 -18.57
N GLU A 96 -53.74 -0.89 -17.95
CA GLU A 96 -54.19 -0.75 -16.56
C GLU A 96 -53.04 -0.56 -15.55
N VAL A 97 -53.36 0.17 -14.48
CA VAL A 97 -52.44 0.54 -13.40
C VAL A 97 -52.15 -0.69 -12.54
N ASN A 98 -50.88 -0.92 -12.21
CA ASN A 98 -50.45 -2.03 -11.36
C ASN A 98 -50.76 -1.77 -9.86
N SER A 99 -50.46 -2.76 -9.01
CA SER A 99 -50.63 -2.68 -7.55
C SER A 99 -49.81 -1.60 -6.84
N GLU A 100 -48.87 -0.95 -7.54
CA GLU A 100 -48.02 0.14 -7.03
C GLU A 100 -48.47 1.53 -7.52
N GLY A 101 -49.56 1.62 -8.30
CA GLY A 101 -50.01 2.87 -8.90
C GLY A 101 -49.23 3.29 -10.15
N LEU A 102 -48.59 2.35 -10.85
CA LEU A 102 -47.75 2.58 -12.03
C LEU A 102 -48.27 1.81 -13.24
N THR A 103 -48.16 2.37 -14.44
CA THR A 103 -48.47 1.67 -15.70
C THR A 103 -47.19 1.24 -16.41
N VAL A 104 -47.13 0.00 -16.89
CA VAL A 104 -45.96 -0.53 -17.60
C VAL A 104 -46.29 -0.78 -19.07
N PHE A 105 -45.69 0.01 -19.96
CA PHE A 105 -45.90 -0.10 -21.41
C PHE A 105 -44.57 -0.19 -22.16
N LYS A 106 -44.40 -1.20 -23.02
CA LYS A 106 -43.17 -1.46 -23.80
C LYS A 106 -41.88 -1.43 -22.94
N LYS A 107 -41.91 -2.05 -21.75
CA LYS A 107 -40.83 -2.06 -20.73
C LYS A 107 -40.45 -0.69 -20.15
N ARG A 108 -41.33 0.31 -20.24
CA ARG A 108 -41.21 1.61 -19.58
C ARG A 108 -42.31 1.78 -18.55
N THR A 109 -41.99 2.43 -17.44
CA THR A 109 -42.87 2.60 -16.28
C THR A 109 -43.32 4.05 -16.20
N TYR A 110 -44.62 4.29 -16.09
CA TYR A 110 -45.21 5.63 -16.04
C TYR A 110 -46.03 5.82 -14.78
N ALA A 111 -45.96 7.02 -14.21
CA ALA A 111 -46.69 7.47 -13.04
C ALA A 111 -47.76 8.48 -13.47
N GLU A 112 -49.00 8.33 -13.01
CA GLU A 112 -50.06 9.34 -13.21
C GLU A 112 -49.92 10.46 -12.18
N VAL A 113 -49.88 11.73 -12.62
CA VAL A 113 -49.50 12.88 -11.76
C VAL A 113 -50.62 13.89 -11.47
N ALA A 114 -51.44 14.23 -12.46
CA ALA A 114 -52.65 15.06 -12.31
C ALA A 114 -53.45 14.96 -13.61
N ASP A 115 -54.77 15.12 -13.57
CA ASP A 115 -55.65 15.26 -14.74
C ASP A 115 -55.45 14.22 -15.88
N GLY A 116 -54.92 13.03 -15.58
CA GLY A 116 -54.57 11.97 -16.53
C GLY A 116 -53.31 12.22 -17.38
N GLU A 117 -52.46 13.12 -16.93
CA GLU A 117 -51.10 13.29 -17.38
C GLU A 117 -50.19 12.24 -16.76
N PHE A 118 -49.24 11.73 -17.55
CA PHE A 118 -48.33 10.68 -17.14
C PHE A 118 -46.89 11.17 -17.23
N VAL A 119 -46.04 10.76 -16.29
CA VAL A 119 -44.60 11.00 -16.30
C VAL A 119 -43.87 9.68 -16.45
N LEU A 120 -42.89 9.61 -17.36
CA LEU A 120 -41.99 8.45 -17.43
C LEU A 120 -41.08 8.46 -16.19
N VAL A 121 -41.09 7.37 -15.44
CA VAL A 121 -40.32 7.25 -14.19
C VAL A 121 -39.34 6.08 -14.22
N ALA A 122 -38.25 6.23 -13.48
CA ALA A 122 -37.36 5.13 -13.13
C ALA A 122 -36.94 5.26 -11.66
N VAL A 123 -36.64 4.12 -11.04
CA VAL A 123 -36.07 4.08 -9.69
C VAL A 123 -34.64 4.62 -9.76
N ASP A 124 -34.34 5.60 -8.91
CA ASP A 124 -33.00 6.10 -8.66
C ASP A 124 -32.14 5.01 -8.00
N PRO A 125 -30.99 4.60 -8.57
CA PRO A 125 -30.15 3.56 -8.01
C PRO A 125 -29.44 3.96 -6.71
N GLU A 126 -29.44 5.23 -6.31
CA GLU A 126 -28.85 5.69 -5.05
C GLU A 126 -29.86 5.71 -3.91
N THR A 127 -31.05 6.28 -4.14
CA THR A 127 -32.08 6.49 -3.09
C THR A 127 -33.18 5.45 -3.09
N GLY A 128 -33.35 4.66 -4.16
CA GLY A 128 -34.47 3.73 -4.30
C GLY A 128 -35.84 4.39 -4.57
N LEU A 129 -35.88 5.72 -4.70
CA LEU A 129 -37.10 6.49 -4.97
C LEU A 129 -37.38 6.62 -6.47
N HIS A 130 -38.63 6.83 -6.86
CA HIS A 130 -38.98 7.08 -8.25
C HIS A 130 -38.61 8.52 -8.64
N ARG A 131 -37.78 8.69 -9.66
CA ARG A 131 -37.49 9.96 -10.31
C ARG A 131 -38.12 10.03 -11.70
N ALA A 132 -38.55 11.22 -12.10
CA ALA A 132 -38.92 11.52 -13.47
C ALA A 132 -37.70 11.35 -14.42
N LYS A 133 -37.96 10.92 -15.65
CA LYS A 133 -36.93 10.51 -16.61
C LYS A 133 -37.36 10.78 -18.04
N LEU A 134 -36.46 11.26 -18.89
CA LEU A 134 -36.74 11.42 -20.33
C LEU A 134 -36.57 10.08 -21.11
N PRO A 135 -37.31 9.86 -22.20
CA PRO A 135 -37.27 8.60 -22.97
C PRO A 135 -35.90 8.15 -23.50
N GLY A 136 -34.94 9.08 -23.64
CA GLY A 136 -33.57 8.83 -24.12
C GLY A 136 -32.51 8.73 -23.02
N GLU A 137 -32.86 8.96 -21.75
CA GLU A 137 -31.90 8.92 -20.65
C GLU A 137 -31.52 7.48 -20.25
N LEU A 138 -30.32 7.33 -19.67
CA LEU A 138 -29.89 6.07 -19.03
C LEU A 138 -30.26 6.05 -17.54
N LEU A 139 -29.88 7.09 -16.79
CA LEU A 139 -30.24 7.33 -15.39
C LEU A 139 -31.31 8.44 -15.30
N PRO A 140 -32.22 8.42 -14.31
CA PRO A 140 -33.28 9.41 -14.20
C PRO A 140 -32.77 10.78 -13.69
N SER A 141 -32.89 11.83 -14.51
CA SER A 141 -32.39 13.17 -14.17
C SER A 141 -33.37 14.04 -13.39
N GLY A 142 -34.67 13.76 -13.50
CA GLY A 142 -35.75 14.64 -13.05
C GLY A 142 -36.08 14.56 -11.57
N PRO A 143 -37.07 15.35 -11.11
CA PRO A 143 -37.47 15.40 -9.71
C PRO A 143 -37.99 14.06 -9.18
N VAL A 144 -37.91 13.89 -7.87
CA VAL A 144 -38.45 12.74 -7.14
C VAL A 144 -39.97 12.84 -7.06
N LEU A 145 -40.64 11.72 -7.30
CA LEU A 145 -42.09 11.57 -7.20
C LEU A 145 -42.45 10.57 -6.11
N LEU A 146 -43.42 10.92 -5.27
CA LEU A 146 -44.00 10.05 -4.25
C LEU A 146 -45.47 9.79 -4.55
N ARG A 147 -45.95 8.57 -4.28
CA ARG A 147 -47.35 8.21 -4.46
C ARG A 147 -48.17 8.58 -3.22
N ASP A 148 -49.18 9.41 -3.42
CA ASP A 148 -50.26 9.65 -2.47
C ASP A 148 -51.10 8.35 -2.36
N THR A 149 -51.22 7.81 -1.15
CA THR A 149 -51.93 6.54 -0.92
C THR A 149 -53.44 6.66 -1.04
N ASP A 150 -53.98 7.86 -0.82
CA ASP A 150 -55.41 8.11 -0.65
C ASP A 150 -56.04 8.52 -1.98
N SER A 151 -55.34 9.36 -2.77
CA SER A 151 -55.75 9.67 -4.16
C SER A 151 -55.19 8.67 -5.19
N GLY A 152 -54.13 7.94 -4.85
CA GLY A 152 -53.45 6.99 -5.73
C GLY A 152 -52.52 7.63 -6.78
N ILE A 153 -52.43 8.96 -6.78
CA ILE A 153 -51.72 9.81 -7.74
C ILE A 153 -50.29 10.07 -7.27
N TRP A 154 -49.35 10.25 -8.19
CA TRP A 154 -47.96 10.61 -7.89
C TRP A 154 -47.79 12.13 -7.85
N ARG A 155 -47.07 12.65 -6.85
CA ARG A 155 -46.81 14.09 -6.70
C ARG A 155 -45.32 14.36 -6.61
N LEU A 156 -44.93 15.59 -6.94
CA LEU A 156 -43.58 16.09 -6.65
C LEU A 156 -43.31 15.95 -5.15
N ARG A 157 -42.11 15.50 -4.80
CA ARG A 157 -41.66 15.50 -3.41
C ARG A 157 -41.26 16.92 -3.00
N GLU A 158 -42.03 17.51 -2.10
CA GLU A 158 -41.82 18.88 -1.61
C GLU A 158 -40.88 18.94 -0.39
N ASP A 159 -41.02 18.00 0.55
CA ASP A 159 -40.21 17.93 1.78
C ASP A 159 -39.30 16.69 1.85
N VAL A 160 -38.12 16.86 2.48
CA VAL A 160 -37.21 15.78 2.86
C VAL A 160 -37.09 15.78 4.38
N THR A 161 -37.52 14.70 5.02
CA THR A 161 -37.48 14.53 6.48
C THR A 161 -36.45 13.48 6.87
N SER A 162 -35.78 13.65 8.03
CA SER A 162 -34.78 12.70 8.49
C SER A 162 -35.38 11.40 9.05
N THR A 163 -34.77 10.27 8.70
CA THR A 163 -35.00 8.93 9.26
C THR A 163 -34.71 8.91 10.76
N ASN A 164 -35.36 8.01 11.49
CA ASN A 164 -35.12 7.83 12.92
C ASN A 164 -35.05 6.34 13.32
N ARG A 165 -34.47 6.07 14.50
CA ARG A 165 -34.30 4.70 15.02
C ARG A 165 -35.61 3.92 15.14
N ALA A 166 -36.73 4.59 15.42
CA ALA A 166 -38.02 3.93 15.55
C ALA A 166 -38.55 3.39 14.21
N GLN A 167 -38.30 4.11 13.10
CA GLN A 167 -38.61 3.66 11.76
C GLN A 167 -37.81 2.40 11.38
N VAL A 168 -36.50 2.37 11.65
CA VAL A 168 -35.68 1.16 11.41
C VAL A 168 -36.15 -0.01 12.27
N LYS A 169 -36.37 0.22 13.58
CA LYS A 169 -36.81 -0.82 14.54
C LYS A 169 -38.24 -1.32 14.31
N LYS A 170 -39.09 -0.57 13.60
CA LYS A 170 -40.41 -1.05 13.12
C LYS A 170 -40.27 -2.24 12.17
N TYR A 171 -39.23 -2.24 11.34
CA TYR A 171 -38.94 -3.32 10.38
C TYR A 171 -38.02 -4.40 10.96
N PHE A 172 -37.07 -4.01 11.81
CA PHE A 172 -36.10 -4.91 12.46
C PHE A 172 -36.07 -4.68 13.98
N PRO A 173 -37.02 -5.25 14.75
CA PRO A 173 -37.07 -5.07 16.21
C PRO A 173 -35.84 -5.61 16.94
N GLU A 174 -35.10 -6.52 16.32
CA GLU A 174 -33.84 -7.09 16.82
C GLU A 174 -32.60 -6.21 16.54
N ALA A 175 -32.76 -5.11 15.81
CA ALA A 175 -31.67 -4.18 15.54
C ALA A 175 -31.25 -3.41 16.82
N THR A 176 -29.93 -3.35 17.05
CA THR A 176 -29.36 -2.50 18.10
C THR A 176 -29.52 -1.02 17.72
N ASP A 177 -29.35 -0.12 18.69
CA ASP A 177 -29.31 1.32 18.41
C ASP A 177 -28.24 1.66 17.37
N GLN A 178 -27.06 1.03 17.46
CA GLN A 178 -25.99 1.21 16.50
C GLN A 178 -26.36 0.68 15.10
N HIS A 179 -27.06 -0.44 14.96
CA HIS A 179 -27.52 -0.91 13.64
C HIS A 179 -28.54 0.07 13.02
N ALA A 180 -29.33 0.76 13.85
CA ALA A 180 -30.23 1.79 13.37
C ALA A 180 -29.47 3.07 12.98
N ASP A 181 -28.46 3.48 13.76
CA ASP A 181 -27.59 4.61 13.42
C ASP A 181 -26.79 4.35 12.13
N ASP A 182 -26.17 3.17 12.00
CA ASP A 182 -25.46 2.73 10.78
C ASP A 182 -26.35 2.83 9.52
N PHE A 183 -27.65 2.51 9.66
CA PHE A 183 -28.61 2.63 8.57
C PHE A 183 -28.98 4.09 8.28
N ILE A 184 -29.15 4.93 9.32
CA ILE A 184 -29.45 6.36 9.19
C ILE A 184 -28.25 7.12 8.59
N ASP A 185 -27.01 6.80 8.96
CA ASP A 185 -25.79 7.38 8.39
C ASP A 185 -25.71 7.22 6.86
N ARG A 186 -26.35 6.14 6.33
CA ARG A 186 -26.49 5.91 4.89
C ARG A 186 -27.77 6.51 4.30
N PHE A 187 -28.90 6.31 4.98
CA PHE A 187 -30.24 6.66 4.53
C PHE A 187 -30.88 7.65 5.52
N ASP A 188 -30.26 8.83 5.66
CA ASP A 188 -30.80 9.93 6.47
C ASP A 188 -32.15 10.39 5.94
N ASP A 189 -32.44 10.18 4.67
CA ASP A 189 -33.74 10.45 4.04
C ASP A 189 -34.81 9.41 4.43
N SER A 190 -35.87 9.84 5.12
CA SER A 190 -36.97 9.00 5.64
C SER A 190 -37.72 8.20 4.57
N ASP A 191 -37.91 8.76 3.38
CA ASP A 191 -38.64 8.07 2.30
C ASP A 191 -37.74 7.05 1.61
N ALA A 192 -36.46 7.40 1.39
CA ALA A 192 -35.46 6.47 0.87
C ALA A 192 -35.22 5.31 1.85
N ALA A 193 -35.15 5.61 3.14
CA ALA A 193 -35.10 4.64 4.22
C ALA A 193 -36.32 3.71 4.21
N GLU A 194 -37.54 4.23 4.12
CA GLU A 194 -38.76 3.42 4.06
C GLU A 194 -38.76 2.49 2.83
N ALA A 195 -38.33 2.98 1.67
CA ALA A 195 -38.22 2.20 0.43
C ALA A 195 -37.18 1.06 0.57
N GLU A 196 -36.00 1.35 1.09
CA GLU A 196 -34.93 0.37 1.30
C GLU A 196 -35.31 -0.65 2.40
N LEU A 197 -35.91 -0.22 3.52
CA LEU A 197 -36.39 -1.12 4.58
C LEU A 197 -37.45 -2.11 4.06
N LYS A 198 -38.40 -1.65 3.22
CA LYS A 198 -39.38 -2.51 2.54
C LYS A 198 -38.69 -3.48 1.58
N ARG A 199 -37.72 -3.02 0.78
CA ARG A 199 -36.93 -3.85 -0.15
C ARG A 199 -36.17 -4.94 0.61
N ILE A 200 -35.55 -4.60 1.74
CA ILE A 200 -34.85 -5.55 2.61
C ILE A 200 -35.84 -6.54 3.22
N GLN A 201 -36.98 -6.10 3.75
CA GLN A 201 -37.96 -7.01 4.36
C GLN A 201 -38.45 -8.08 3.36
N VAL A 202 -38.81 -7.69 2.14
CA VAL A 202 -39.27 -8.63 1.10
C VAL A 202 -38.12 -9.51 0.61
N GLY A 203 -36.95 -8.93 0.32
CA GLY A 203 -35.80 -9.67 -0.19
C GLY A 203 -35.16 -10.62 0.84
N PHE A 204 -35.23 -10.30 2.14
CA PHE A 204 -34.76 -11.17 3.21
C PHE A 204 -35.58 -12.46 3.32
N LEU A 205 -36.91 -12.36 3.13
CA LEU A 205 -37.78 -13.54 3.07
C LEU A 205 -37.44 -14.44 1.87
N GLN A 206 -37.02 -13.87 0.73
CA GLN A 206 -36.56 -14.66 -0.41
C GLN A 206 -35.18 -15.27 -0.17
N LEU A 207 -34.24 -14.50 0.38
CA LEU A 207 -32.90 -14.97 0.76
C LEU A 207 -32.98 -16.16 1.73
N ASP A 208 -33.81 -16.06 2.77
CA ASP A 208 -33.92 -17.12 3.77
C ASP A 208 -34.58 -18.39 3.21
N ARG A 209 -35.52 -18.25 2.24
CA ARG A 209 -36.04 -19.38 1.46
C ARG A 209 -34.96 -20.03 0.60
N ASP A 210 -34.20 -19.24 -0.18
CA ASP A 210 -33.13 -19.72 -1.05
C ASP A 210 -32.10 -20.52 -0.24
N LEU A 211 -31.67 -19.98 0.92
CA LEU A 211 -30.73 -20.62 1.82
C LEU A 211 -31.32 -21.85 2.53
N SER A 212 -32.57 -21.81 2.99
CA SER A 212 -33.26 -22.95 3.62
C SER A 212 -33.52 -24.11 2.65
N VAL A 213 -33.65 -23.84 1.34
CA VAL A 213 -33.67 -24.89 0.30
C VAL A 213 -32.29 -25.52 0.15
N TRP A 214 -31.24 -24.71 0.11
CA TRP A 214 -29.86 -25.19 0.03
C TRP A 214 -29.47 -26.05 1.23
N GLU A 215 -29.70 -25.56 2.45
CA GLU A 215 -29.38 -26.25 3.70
C GLU A 215 -30.02 -27.64 3.73
N ARG A 216 -31.32 -27.76 3.38
CA ARG A 216 -32.01 -29.06 3.30
C ARG A 216 -31.45 -29.98 2.21
N LYS A 217 -31.06 -29.44 1.05
CA LYS A 217 -30.58 -30.23 -0.09
C LYS A 217 -29.20 -30.84 0.18
N PHE A 218 -28.31 -30.13 0.89
CA PHE A 218 -26.91 -30.55 1.07
C PHE A 218 -26.61 -31.16 2.46
N LYS A 219 -27.51 -31.05 3.45
CA LYS A 219 -27.36 -31.64 4.79
C LYS A 219 -27.00 -33.13 4.82
N HIS A 220 -27.38 -33.87 3.77
CA HIS A 220 -27.17 -35.32 3.63
C HIS A 220 -26.05 -35.70 2.65
N VAL A 221 -25.41 -34.73 2.00
CA VAL A 221 -24.44 -34.97 0.91
C VAL A 221 -23.02 -34.54 1.30
N ASP A 222 -22.87 -33.40 1.96
CA ASP A 222 -21.58 -32.90 2.44
C ASP A 222 -21.75 -32.13 3.75
N HIS A 223 -21.59 -32.85 4.88
CA HIS A 223 -21.73 -32.25 6.20
C HIS A 223 -20.64 -31.20 6.48
N TYR A 224 -19.40 -31.47 6.07
CA TYR A 224 -18.25 -30.61 6.30
C TYR A 224 -18.32 -29.32 5.46
N GLY A 225 -18.78 -29.39 4.21
CA GLY A 225 -19.06 -28.21 3.40
C GLY A 225 -20.18 -27.34 3.96
N VAL A 226 -21.23 -27.96 4.51
CA VAL A 226 -22.34 -27.24 5.15
C VAL A 226 -21.89 -26.49 6.41
N GLU A 227 -21.12 -27.12 7.30
CA GLU A 227 -20.60 -26.45 8.50
C GLU A 227 -19.67 -25.27 8.17
N ARG A 228 -18.83 -25.40 7.12
CA ARG A 228 -17.92 -24.32 6.69
C ARG A 228 -18.63 -23.12 6.06
N LEU A 229 -19.76 -23.33 5.40
CA LEU A 229 -20.56 -22.26 4.78
C LEU A 229 -21.53 -21.56 5.74
N GLN A 230 -21.98 -22.24 6.81
CA GLN A 230 -22.93 -21.67 7.79
C GLN A 230 -22.52 -20.28 8.35
N PRO A 231 -21.24 -20.02 8.71
CA PRO A 231 -20.80 -18.68 9.10
C PRO A 231 -20.98 -17.62 8.01
N VAL A 232 -20.69 -17.97 6.75
CA VAL A 232 -20.82 -17.07 5.59
C VAL A 232 -22.30 -16.75 5.33
N TRP A 233 -23.18 -17.75 5.41
CA TRP A 233 -24.64 -17.54 5.28
C TRP A 233 -25.22 -16.70 6.41
N ARG A 234 -24.76 -16.90 7.66
CA ARG A 234 -25.17 -16.07 8.79
C ARG A 234 -24.71 -14.62 8.61
N LYS A 235 -23.48 -14.40 8.15
CA LYS A 235 -22.94 -13.08 7.80
C LYS A 235 -23.74 -12.43 6.68
N LEU A 236 -24.02 -13.12 5.58
CA LEU A 236 -24.84 -12.60 4.48
C LEU A 236 -26.26 -12.20 4.93
N ARG A 237 -26.94 -13.04 5.72
CA ARG A 237 -28.26 -12.72 6.33
C ARG A 237 -28.19 -11.46 7.19
N ARG A 238 -27.11 -11.25 7.96
CA ARG A 238 -26.89 -10.09 8.84
C ARG A 238 -26.59 -8.81 8.04
N LEU A 239 -25.62 -8.87 7.13
CA LEU A 239 -25.22 -7.73 6.27
C LEU A 239 -26.34 -7.28 5.34
N TYR A 240 -27.19 -8.20 4.89
CA TYR A 240 -28.36 -7.86 4.07
C TYR A 240 -29.34 -6.92 4.80
N LYS A 241 -29.45 -7.06 6.13
CA LYS A 241 -30.30 -6.22 7.00
C LYS A 241 -29.58 -4.98 7.57
N TRP A 242 -28.39 -4.63 7.05
CA TRP A 242 -27.55 -3.53 7.56
C TRP A 242 -27.04 -3.71 9.01
N GLN A 243 -26.92 -4.95 9.50
CA GLN A 243 -26.54 -5.25 10.89
C GLN A 243 -25.04 -5.64 11.02
N GLY A 244 -24.13 -4.99 10.30
CA GLY A 244 -22.71 -5.39 10.25
C GLY A 244 -21.90 -5.02 11.49
N GLU A 245 -20.90 -5.84 11.82
CA GLU A 245 -19.98 -5.60 12.95
C GLU A 245 -18.95 -4.51 12.61
N PRO A 246 -18.30 -3.86 13.61
CA PRO A 246 -17.37 -2.76 13.37
C PRO A 246 -16.22 -3.10 12.40
N GLU A 247 -15.68 -4.32 12.45
CA GLU A 247 -14.63 -4.78 11.54
C GLU A 247 -15.12 -5.06 10.12
N GLU A 248 -16.43 -5.11 9.89
CA GLU A 248 -17.07 -5.37 8.60
C GLU A 248 -17.49 -4.09 7.87
N ARG A 249 -17.57 -2.97 8.58
CA ARG A 249 -17.97 -1.66 8.03
C ARG A 249 -16.93 -1.11 7.05
N VAL A 250 -17.42 -0.44 6.01
CA VAL A 250 -16.61 0.28 5.01
C VAL A 250 -17.06 1.74 5.00
N TYR A 251 -16.14 2.63 5.33
CA TYR A 251 -16.37 4.07 5.37
C TYR A 251 -15.70 4.77 4.20
N HIS A 252 -16.37 5.79 3.66
CA HIS A 252 -15.83 6.71 2.66
C HIS A 252 -16.15 8.14 3.12
N GLU A 253 -15.13 9.00 3.17
CA GLU A 253 -15.26 10.39 3.64
C GLU A 253 -15.96 10.53 5.02
N GLY A 254 -15.72 9.56 5.91
CA GLY A 254 -16.32 9.50 7.25
C GLY A 254 -17.76 8.97 7.31
N ARG A 255 -18.40 8.66 6.17
CA ARG A 255 -19.76 8.09 6.11
C ARG A 255 -19.71 6.59 5.84
N LEU A 256 -20.64 5.83 6.42
CA LEU A 256 -20.79 4.41 6.14
C LEU A 256 -21.35 4.22 4.72
N VAL A 257 -20.59 3.56 3.83
CA VAL A 257 -21.04 3.26 2.46
C VAL A 257 -21.61 1.84 2.33
N GLY A 258 -21.21 0.93 3.23
CA GLY A 258 -21.71 -0.43 3.30
C GLY A 258 -20.75 -1.34 4.05
N PHE A 259 -20.73 -2.61 3.67
CA PHE A 259 -19.97 -3.65 4.36
C PHE A 259 -19.05 -4.44 3.42
N LYS A 260 -18.04 -5.09 4.02
CA LYS A 260 -17.13 -6.03 3.36
C LYS A 260 -17.41 -7.48 3.71
N ILE A 261 -17.28 -8.36 2.73
CA ILE A 261 -17.37 -9.81 2.91
C ILE A 261 -16.19 -10.53 2.27
N GLU A 262 -15.74 -11.59 2.91
CA GLU A 262 -14.82 -12.56 2.33
C GLU A 262 -15.58 -13.85 2.00
N ILE A 263 -15.36 -14.35 0.79
CA ILE A 263 -15.95 -15.59 0.27
C ILE A 263 -14.81 -16.53 -0.16
N ASP A 264 -14.69 -17.64 0.57
CA ASP A 264 -13.91 -18.80 0.14
C ASP A 264 -14.68 -19.49 -1.01
N LEU A 265 -14.20 -19.28 -2.23
CA LEU A 265 -14.79 -19.87 -3.42
C LEU A 265 -14.65 -21.39 -3.44
N THR A 266 -13.67 -21.97 -2.76
CA THR A 266 -13.42 -23.43 -2.77
C THR A 266 -14.49 -24.25 -2.07
N ILE A 267 -15.36 -23.61 -1.28
CA ILE A 267 -16.57 -24.20 -0.69
C ILE A 267 -17.86 -23.61 -1.26
N TRP A 268 -17.79 -22.59 -2.13
CA TRP A 268 -18.99 -21.90 -2.60
C TRP A 268 -19.83 -22.77 -3.55
N PRO A 269 -21.16 -22.87 -3.36
CA PRO A 269 -21.98 -23.79 -4.15
C PRO A 269 -22.22 -23.27 -5.57
N ILE A 270 -21.43 -23.77 -6.53
CA ILE A 270 -21.46 -23.43 -7.96
C ILE A 270 -22.87 -23.48 -8.59
N HIS A 271 -23.74 -24.36 -8.07
CA HIS A 271 -25.08 -24.62 -8.62
C HIS A 271 -26.22 -23.83 -7.96
N GLN A 272 -25.92 -22.94 -7.01
CA GLN A 272 -26.91 -22.13 -6.30
C GLN A 272 -26.66 -20.65 -6.54
N TYR A 273 -27.40 -20.06 -7.49
CA TYR A 273 -27.45 -18.61 -7.66
C TYR A 273 -28.54 -18.06 -6.74
N LEU A 274 -28.19 -17.11 -5.87
CA LEU A 274 -29.17 -16.41 -5.05
C LEU A 274 -29.94 -15.44 -5.95
N SER A 275 -31.27 -15.41 -5.82
CA SER A 275 -32.09 -14.46 -6.60
C SER A 275 -32.02 -13.03 -6.03
N THR A 276 -31.34 -12.87 -4.88
CA THR A 276 -31.31 -11.66 -4.06
C THR A 276 -30.07 -10.81 -4.37
N ARG A 277 -30.23 -9.49 -4.44
CA ARG A 277 -29.12 -8.52 -4.62
C ARG A 277 -28.68 -7.90 -3.30
N PHE A 278 -27.40 -8.01 -2.98
CA PHE A 278 -26.76 -7.48 -1.77
C PHE A 278 -26.27 -6.05 -1.99
N SER A 279 -27.21 -5.10 -2.06
CA SER A 279 -26.90 -3.66 -2.24
C SER A 279 -26.04 -3.06 -1.11
N SER A 280 -26.04 -3.67 0.08
CA SER A 280 -25.24 -3.24 1.24
C SER A 280 -23.78 -3.71 1.20
N ILE A 281 -23.41 -4.59 0.27
CA ILE A 281 -22.03 -5.10 0.14
C ILE A 281 -21.31 -4.28 -0.92
N VAL A 282 -20.29 -3.55 -0.48
CA VAL A 282 -19.46 -2.65 -1.29
C VAL A 282 -18.02 -3.14 -1.44
N SER A 283 -17.60 -4.09 -0.60
CA SER A 283 -16.27 -4.70 -0.67
C SER A 283 -16.38 -6.22 -0.66
N LEU A 284 -15.74 -6.86 -1.64
CA LEU A 284 -15.83 -8.29 -1.88
C LEU A 284 -14.43 -8.88 -2.03
N THR A 285 -14.06 -9.76 -1.10
CA THR A 285 -12.82 -10.54 -1.17
C THR A 285 -13.14 -11.98 -1.59
N LEU A 286 -12.54 -12.42 -2.70
CA LEU A 286 -12.68 -13.76 -3.24
C LEU A 286 -11.38 -14.55 -3.03
N ARG A 287 -11.46 -15.75 -2.46
CA ARG A 287 -10.29 -16.63 -2.26
C ARG A 287 -10.45 -17.96 -2.97
N GLY A 288 -9.36 -18.42 -3.57
CA GLY A 288 -9.26 -19.74 -4.21
C GLY A 288 -9.90 -19.79 -5.60
N GLU A 289 -10.15 -21.01 -6.09
CA GLU A 289 -10.53 -21.29 -7.47
C GLU A 289 -11.75 -22.21 -7.51
N ILE A 290 -12.81 -21.74 -8.15
CA ILE A 290 -13.97 -22.53 -8.58
C ILE A 290 -14.50 -21.90 -9.88
N PRO A 291 -14.97 -22.70 -10.86
CA PRO A 291 -15.62 -22.19 -12.08
C PRO A 291 -17.02 -21.64 -11.78
N LEU A 292 -17.08 -20.50 -11.10
CA LEU A 292 -18.30 -19.71 -10.93
C LEU A 292 -18.62 -18.99 -12.23
N ASN A 293 -19.91 -18.77 -12.52
CA ASN A 293 -20.32 -17.92 -13.64
C ASN A 293 -20.22 -16.45 -13.20
N PRO A 294 -19.27 -15.64 -13.72
CA PRO A 294 -19.01 -14.30 -13.18
C PRO A 294 -20.19 -13.35 -13.38
N LYS A 295 -20.88 -13.48 -14.52
CA LYS A 295 -22.06 -12.70 -14.86
C LYS A 295 -23.22 -12.89 -13.88
N VAL A 296 -23.47 -14.12 -13.43
CA VAL A 296 -24.56 -14.39 -12.48
C VAL A 296 -24.14 -14.12 -11.04
N PHE A 297 -22.85 -14.31 -10.71
CA PHE A 297 -22.32 -14.05 -9.38
C PHE A 297 -22.18 -12.55 -9.09
N LEU A 298 -21.47 -11.79 -9.93
CA LEU A 298 -21.24 -10.35 -9.71
C LEU A 298 -22.54 -9.53 -9.82
N ALA A 299 -23.53 -9.98 -10.59
CA ALA A 299 -24.86 -9.36 -10.64
C ALA A 299 -25.63 -9.40 -9.30
N GLN A 300 -25.21 -10.21 -8.32
CA GLN A 300 -25.75 -10.20 -6.96
C GLN A 300 -25.17 -9.04 -6.12
N PHE A 301 -24.08 -8.40 -6.54
CA PHE A 301 -23.35 -7.38 -5.80
C PHE A 301 -23.23 -6.07 -6.62
N PRO A 302 -24.34 -5.34 -6.82
CA PRO A 302 -24.39 -4.21 -7.77
C PRO A 302 -23.57 -2.97 -7.35
N ASN A 303 -23.20 -2.87 -6.07
CA ASN A 303 -22.57 -1.69 -5.47
C ASN A 303 -21.09 -1.91 -5.10
N ILE A 304 -20.39 -2.88 -5.72
CA ILE A 304 -18.97 -3.11 -5.45
C ILE A 304 -18.15 -1.84 -5.78
N GLU A 305 -17.47 -1.33 -4.76
CA GLU A 305 -16.41 -0.32 -4.84
C GLU A 305 -15.03 -0.96 -4.76
N ILE A 306 -14.89 -2.06 -4.00
CA ILE A 306 -13.61 -2.76 -3.74
C ILE A 306 -13.76 -4.23 -4.11
N LEU A 307 -12.97 -4.70 -5.08
CA LEU A 307 -12.86 -6.12 -5.41
C LEU A 307 -11.44 -6.62 -5.15
N THR A 308 -11.32 -7.59 -4.25
CA THR A 308 -10.07 -8.30 -3.97
C THR A 308 -10.19 -9.75 -4.44
N ALA A 309 -9.20 -10.27 -5.15
CA ALA A 309 -9.05 -11.70 -5.42
C ALA A 309 -7.64 -12.15 -4.99
N ALA A 310 -7.56 -13.21 -4.19
CA ALA A 310 -6.30 -13.70 -3.64
C ALA A 310 -6.18 -15.23 -3.74
N SER A 311 -4.94 -15.72 -3.82
CA SER A 311 -4.70 -17.16 -3.72
C SER A 311 -5.11 -17.73 -2.36
N GLN A 312 -5.47 -19.00 -2.36
CA GLN A 312 -5.79 -19.73 -1.14
C GLN A 312 -4.82 -20.88 -0.93
N MET A 313 -4.24 -20.93 0.27
CA MET A 313 -3.41 -22.04 0.71
C MET A 313 -4.25 -23.32 0.84
N ARG A 314 -3.88 -24.39 0.12
CA ARG A 314 -4.35 -25.74 0.37
C ARG A 314 -3.21 -26.64 0.85
N LEU A 315 -3.51 -27.43 1.87
CA LEU A 315 -2.66 -28.55 2.28
C LEU A 315 -2.88 -29.69 1.27
N GLY A 316 -1.83 -30.06 0.55
CA GLY A 316 -1.81 -31.18 -0.37
C GLY A 316 -1.91 -32.53 0.35
N PRO A 317 -2.17 -33.62 -0.40
CA PRO A 317 -2.28 -34.96 0.16
C PRO A 317 -0.96 -35.41 0.81
N GLY A 318 -1.03 -35.84 2.07
CA GLY A 318 0.11 -36.33 2.85
C GLY A 318 -0.18 -36.39 4.36
N MET A 319 0.63 -37.16 5.09
CA MET A 319 0.66 -37.17 6.56
C MET A 319 2.00 -36.63 7.08
N GLY A 320 1.96 -35.95 8.23
CA GLY A 320 3.13 -35.38 8.90
C GLY A 320 3.71 -34.15 8.19
N LEU A 321 5.00 -33.88 8.45
CA LEU A 321 5.74 -32.69 8.02
C LEU A 321 5.95 -32.57 6.49
N ASN A 322 5.62 -33.60 5.71
CA ASN A 322 5.81 -33.65 4.26
C ASN A 322 4.57 -33.22 3.45
N ARG A 323 3.59 -32.54 4.06
CA ARG A 323 2.46 -31.97 3.31
C ARG A 323 2.94 -30.84 2.40
N GLN A 324 2.92 -31.06 1.09
CA GLN A 324 3.11 -29.98 0.12
C GLN A 324 2.03 -28.92 0.30
N ILE A 325 2.44 -27.66 0.33
CA ILE A 325 1.53 -26.52 0.34
C ILE A 325 1.30 -26.12 -1.12
N THR A 326 0.07 -26.26 -1.59
CA THR A 326 -0.33 -25.88 -2.95
C THR A 326 -1.21 -24.64 -2.87
N TYR A 327 -0.77 -23.55 -3.51
CA TYR A 327 -1.57 -22.33 -3.63
C TYR A 327 -2.52 -22.45 -4.80
N VAL A 328 -3.82 -22.37 -4.52
CA VAL A 328 -4.88 -22.31 -5.51
C VAL A 328 -5.02 -20.85 -5.95
N ARG A 329 -4.69 -20.56 -7.21
CA ARG A 329 -4.71 -19.21 -7.78
C ARG A 329 -6.05 -18.96 -8.51
N PRO A 330 -6.78 -17.86 -8.25
CA PRO A 330 -7.96 -17.51 -9.02
C PRO A 330 -7.61 -17.32 -10.50
N SER A 331 -8.40 -17.90 -11.41
CA SER A 331 -8.26 -17.65 -12.85
C SER A 331 -9.08 -16.43 -13.25
N ILE A 332 -8.43 -15.38 -13.76
CA ILE A 332 -9.06 -14.15 -14.24
C ILE A 332 -9.19 -14.22 -15.77
N GLY A 333 -10.40 -14.54 -16.23
CA GLY A 333 -10.75 -14.63 -17.65
C GLY A 333 -11.38 -13.35 -18.21
N PRO A 334 -11.52 -13.24 -19.55
CA PRO A 334 -12.17 -12.10 -20.21
C PRO A 334 -13.65 -11.96 -19.84
N ASP A 335 -14.30 -13.04 -19.42
CA ASP A 335 -15.69 -13.08 -18.93
C ASP A 335 -15.87 -12.38 -17.57
N ILE A 336 -14.88 -12.50 -16.67
CA ILE A 336 -14.79 -11.71 -15.43
C ILE A 336 -14.58 -10.24 -15.78
N VAL A 337 -13.60 -9.92 -16.63
CA VAL A 337 -13.28 -8.56 -17.07
C VAL A 337 -14.52 -7.86 -17.65
N GLU A 338 -15.27 -8.54 -18.52
CA GLU A 338 -16.53 -8.02 -19.13
C GLU A 338 -17.63 -7.71 -18.09
N GLN A 339 -17.54 -8.23 -16.85
CA GLN A 339 -18.43 -7.80 -15.76
C GLN A 339 -17.82 -6.67 -14.94
N LEU A 340 -16.50 -6.66 -14.74
CA LEU A 340 -15.82 -5.57 -14.02
C LEU A 340 -16.01 -4.22 -14.71
N THR A 341 -16.01 -4.18 -16.05
CA THR A 341 -16.31 -2.96 -16.83
C THR A 341 -17.75 -2.46 -16.66
N LYS A 342 -18.64 -3.26 -16.06
CA LYS A 342 -20.05 -2.92 -15.79
C LYS A 342 -20.31 -2.55 -14.33
N LEU A 343 -19.28 -2.51 -13.48
CA LEU A 343 -19.38 -2.07 -12.08
C LEU A 343 -19.11 -0.56 -12.03
N PRO A 344 -20.15 0.31 -11.99
CA PRO A 344 -19.98 1.75 -12.19
C PRO A 344 -19.29 2.47 -11.02
N ARG A 345 -19.08 1.78 -9.89
CA ARG A 345 -18.45 2.32 -8.69
C ARG A 345 -17.12 1.65 -8.33
N LEU A 346 -16.59 0.75 -9.17
CA LEU A 346 -15.35 0.02 -8.88
C LEU A 346 -14.16 0.99 -8.82
N ARG A 347 -13.65 1.20 -7.60
CA ARG A 347 -12.58 2.14 -7.24
C ARG A 347 -11.28 1.44 -6.86
N GLU A 348 -11.37 0.24 -6.28
CA GLU A 348 -10.22 -0.59 -5.93
C GLU A 348 -10.33 -1.97 -6.57
N LEU A 349 -9.29 -2.35 -7.30
CA LEU A 349 -9.10 -3.69 -7.86
C LEU A 349 -7.77 -4.26 -7.36
N ASP A 350 -7.85 -5.29 -6.52
CA ASP A 350 -6.71 -5.91 -5.85
C ASP A 350 -6.62 -7.40 -6.21
N LEU A 351 -5.81 -7.74 -7.21
CA LEU A 351 -5.66 -9.10 -7.72
C LEU A 351 -4.26 -9.64 -7.37
N GLN A 352 -4.19 -10.43 -6.30
CA GLN A 352 -2.95 -11.00 -5.76
C GLN A 352 -2.86 -12.48 -6.10
N ASP A 353 -1.68 -12.95 -6.53
CA ASP A 353 -1.45 -14.33 -6.93
C ASP A 353 -2.47 -14.87 -7.95
N CYS A 354 -2.98 -14.03 -8.85
CA CYS A 354 -3.99 -14.42 -9.83
C CYS A 354 -3.34 -14.98 -11.12
N ASN A 355 -4.03 -15.92 -11.77
CA ASN A 355 -3.66 -16.43 -13.10
C ASN A 355 -4.57 -15.81 -14.16
N PHE A 356 -4.02 -14.95 -15.01
CA PHE A 356 -4.76 -14.23 -16.03
C PHE A 356 -4.77 -15.01 -17.34
N GLN A 357 -5.90 -14.97 -18.05
CA GLN A 357 -5.99 -15.45 -19.41
C GLN A 357 -5.64 -14.34 -20.42
N PRO A 358 -5.25 -14.68 -21.66
CA PRO A 358 -5.02 -13.68 -22.71
C PRO A 358 -6.25 -12.78 -22.93
N GLY A 359 -6.01 -11.49 -23.14
CA GLY A 359 -7.08 -10.50 -23.34
C GLY A 359 -7.59 -9.82 -22.07
N PHE A 360 -6.91 -9.96 -20.93
CA PHE A 360 -7.15 -9.09 -19.77
C PHE A 360 -6.89 -7.62 -20.14
N SER A 361 -7.80 -6.73 -19.74
CA SER A 361 -7.72 -5.29 -19.99
C SER A 361 -8.43 -4.52 -18.87
N LEU A 362 -8.00 -3.27 -18.66
CA LEU A 362 -8.63 -2.31 -17.74
C LEU A 362 -9.56 -1.32 -18.45
N ALA A 363 -9.73 -1.47 -19.78
CA ALA A 363 -10.59 -0.61 -20.58
C ALA A 363 -12.03 -0.58 -20.02
N GLY A 364 -12.56 0.62 -19.78
CA GLY A 364 -13.90 0.82 -19.21
C GLY A 364 -13.97 0.90 -17.68
N MET A 365 -12.90 0.62 -16.94
CA MET A 365 -12.84 0.79 -15.48
C MET A 365 -12.56 2.26 -15.10
N THR A 366 -13.48 3.17 -15.44
CA THR A 366 -13.26 4.64 -15.43
C THR A 366 -13.15 5.30 -14.06
N GLU A 367 -13.60 4.63 -12.99
CA GLU A 367 -13.61 5.18 -11.62
C GLU A 367 -12.48 4.62 -10.74
N LEU A 368 -11.52 3.91 -11.33
CA LEU A 368 -10.45 3.23 -10.60
C LEU A 368 -9.45 4.22 -9.97
N GLN A 369 -9.22 4.07 -8.66
CA GLN A 369 -8.31 4.88 -7.85
C GLN A 369 -7.16 4.02 -7.28
N ILE A 370 -7.39 2.73 -7.07
CA ILE A 370 -6.40 1.79 -6.54
C ILE A 370 -6.34 0.58 -7.47
N LEU A 371 -5.17 0.34 -8.05
CA LEU A 371 -4.87 -0.85 -8.82
C LEU A 371 -3.70 -1.59 -8.17
N LYS A 372 -3.96 -2.82 -7.74
CA LYS A 372 -2.92 -3.74 -7.27
C LYS A 372 -3.01 -5.03 -8.08
N LEU A 373 -1.94 -5.38 -8.77
CA LEU A 373 -1.83 -6.60 -9.57
C LEU A 373 -0.52 -7.27 -9.14
N VAL A 374 -0.56 -8.17 -8.16
CA VAL A 374 0.64 -8.66 -7.45
C VAL A 374 0.90 -10.13 -7.78
N ASN A 375 2.15 -10.47 -8.12
CA ASN A 375 2.57 -11.84 -8.48
C ASN A 375 1.64 -12.51 -9.51
N ALA A 376 1.26 -11.75 -10.54
CA ALA A 376 0.38 -12.19 -11.60
C ALA A 376 1.05 -13.27 -12.47
N ARG A 377 0.24 -14.17 -13.04
CA ARG A 377 0.69 -15.17 -14.02
C ARG A 377 -0.17 -15.13 -15.28
N GLY A 378 0.36 -15.64 -16.39
CA GLY A 378 -0.37 -15.75 -17.66
C GLY A 378 -0.45 -14.46 -18.50
N MET A 379 -0.06 -13.30 -17.95
CA MET A 379 0.17 -12.08 -18.73
C MET A 379 1.58 -12.07 -19.31
N SER A 380 1.72 -11.59 -20.55
CA SER A 380 3.01 -11.33 -21.22
C SER A 380 3.40 -9.86 -21.21
N ASP A 381 2.42 -8.96 -21.16
CA ASP A 381 2.61 -7.51 -21.20
C ASP A 381 1.58 -6.85 -20.27
N LEU A 382 2.05 -6.44 -19.09
CA LEU A 382 1.29 -5.71 -18.09
C LEU A 382 1.48 -4.19 -18.25
N THR A 383 2.51 -3.77 -18.97
CA THR A 383 2.83 -2.36 -19.27
C THR A 383 1.74 -1.75 -20.14
N THR A 384 1.36 -2.43 -21.23
CA THR A 384 0.28 -2.00 -22.14
C THR A 384 -1.06 -1.95 -21.42
N VAL A 385 -1.40 -2.96 -20.60
CA VAL A 385 -2.65 -3.02 -19.83
C VAL A 385 -2.83 -1.81 -18.92
N VAL A 386 -1.77 -1.34 -18.25
CA VAL A 386 -1.80 -0.15 -17.38
C VAL A 386 -1.79 1.14 -18.20
N ASN A 387 -1.03 1.18 -19.29
CA ASN A 387 -0.95 2.36 -20.16
C ASN A 387 -2.28 2.69 -20.86
N GLU A 388 -3.07 1.67 -21.22
CA GLU A 388 -4.40 1.76 -21.85
C GLU A 388 -5.56 2.00 -20.85
N MET A 389 -5.29 2.06 -19.56
CA MET A 389 -6.32 2.29 -18.53
C MET A 389 -6.98 3.68 -18.72
N PRO A 390 -8.32 3.78 -18.64
CA PRO A 390 -9.02 5.07 -18.74
C PRO A 390 -8.71 5.97 -17.52
N ASP A 391 -8.81 7.29 -17.74
CA ASP A 391 -8.72 8.34 -16.70
C ASP A 391 -7.57 8.16 -15.67
N ARG A 392 -6.35 7.87 -16.16
CA ARG A 392 -5.15 7.64 -15.34
C ARG A 392 -4.84 8.77 -14.33
N ALA A 393 -5.40 9.96 -14.54
CA ALA A 393 -5.28 11.12 -13.67
C ALA A 393 -5.90 10.91 -12.28
N ARG A 394 -6.86 9.99 -12.13
CA ARG A 394 -7.50 9.66 -10.85
C ARG A 394 -6.77 8.63 -10.01
N LEU A 395 -5.85 7.86 -10.59
CA LEU A 395 -5.23 6.73 -9.89
C LEU A 395 -4.30 7.25 -8.78
N GLN A 396 -4.56 6.80 -7.55
CA GLN A 396 -3.84 7.16 -6.33
C GLN A 396 -2.81 6.11 -5.92
N VAL A 397 -3.07 4.84 -6.26
CA VAL A 397 -2.18 3.71 -5.92
C VAL A 397 -2.02 2.81 -7.14
N LEU A 398 -0.77 2.61 -7.55
CA LEU A 398 -0.35 1.60 -8.52
C LEU A 398 0.65 0.65 -7.86
N ASP A 399 0.23 -0.58 -7.59
CA ASP A 399 1.10 -1.63 -7.08
C ASP A 399 1.16 -2.82 -8.04
N LEU A 400 2.34 -3.02 -8.64
CA LEU A 400 2.63 -4.13 -9.55
C LEU A 400 3.80 -4.98 -9.03
N HIS A 401 4.08 -5.01 -7.73
CA HIS A 401 5.25 -5.71 -7.22
C HIS A 401 5.24 -7.22 -7.49
N GLN A 402 6.43 -7.83 -7.48
CA GLN A 402 6.67 -9.25 -7.77
C GLN A 402 6.29 -9.74 -9.17
N ASN A 403 5.95 -8.84 -10.10
CA ASN A 403 5.76 -9.19 -11.52
C ASN A 403 7.09 -9.18 -12.29
N ALA A 404 8.01 -10.09 -11.97
CA ALA A 404 9.36 -10.16 -12.56
C ALA A 404 9.42 -10.32 -14.10
N PHE A 405 8.27 -10.54 -14.75
CA PHE A 405 8.12 -10.59 -16.21
C PHE A 405 7.84 -9.23 -16.85
N LEU A 406 7.52 -8.18 -16.07
CA LEU A 406 7.12 -6.85 -16.56
C LEU A 406 8.21 -6.23 -17.45
N ARG A 407 9.47 -6.19 -16.99
CA ARG A 407 10.68 -5.71 -17.70
C ARG A 407 10.70 -4.25 -18.18
N VAL A 408 9.55 -3.67 -18.51
CA VAL A 408 9.37 -2.27 -18.94
C VAL A 408 8.36 -1.61 -18.03
N ALA A 409 8.73 -0.52 -17.37
CA ALA A 409 7.84 0.20 -16.48
C ALA A 409 6.65 0.84 -17.23
N PRO A 410 5.43 0.90 -16.64
CA PRO A 410 4.33 1.71 -17.14
C PRO A 410 4.73 3.18 -17.29
N ASP A 411 4.06 3.88 -18.19
CA ASP A 411 4.16 5.34 -18.31
C ASP A 411 3.29 6.01 -17.23
N VAL A 412 3.92 6.78 -16.34
CA VAL A 412 3.25 7.48 -15.24
C VAL A 412 2.95 8.95 -15.56
N THR A 413 3.18 9.38 -16.80
CA THR A 413 2.76 10.71 -17.29
C THR A 413 1.26 10.90 -17.09
N GLY A 414 0.84 12.06 -16.61
CA GLY A 414 -0.56 12.40 -16.38
C GLY A 414 -1.20 11.75 -15.14
N MET A 415 -0.47 10.94 -14.36
CA MET A 415 -0.99 10.31 -13.13
C MET A 415 -0.93 11.27 -11.93
N TYR A 416 -1.58 12.43 -12.06
CA TYR A 416 -1.41 13.56 -11.12
C TYR A 416 -1.89 13.28 -9.69
N ALA A 417 -2.82 12.34 -9.49
CA ALA A 417 -3.31 11.94 -8.17
C ALA A 417 -2.47 10.83 -7.50
N LEU A 418 -1.45 10.28 -8.17
CA LEU A 418 -0.70 9.12 -7.69
C LEU A 418 0.12 9.44 -6.44
N ARG A 419 -0.20 8.75 -5.34
CA ARG A 419 0.46 8.85 -4.03
C ARG A 419 1.39 7.67 -3.78
N VAL A 420 1.05 6.48 -4.28
CA VAL A 420 1.85 5.26 -4.09
C VAL A 420 2.15 4.61 -5.44
N LEU A 421 3.45 4.41 -5.72
CA LEU A 421 3.93 3.63 -6.85
C LEU A 421 4.89 2.53 -6.35
N ASN A 422 4.48 1.27 -6.50
CA ASN A 422 5.27 0.11 -6.14
C ASN A 422 5.50 -0.78 -7.37
N LEU A 423 6.73 -0.79 -7.86
CA LEU A 423 7.22 -1.63 -8.95
C LEU A 423 8.39 -2.50 -8.48
N SER A 424 8.49 -2.79 -7.17
CA SER A 424 9.58 -3.60 -6.62
C SER A 424 9.55 -5.04 -7.16
N GLN A 425 10.73 -5.62 -7.42
CA GLN A 425 10.88 -6.99 -7.92
C GLN A 425 10.12 -7.26 -9.25
N THR A 426 10.07 -6.28 -10.16
CA THR A 426 9.38 -6.39 -11.47
C THR A 426 10.33 -6.66 -12.64
N GLY A 427 11.64 -6.69 -12.40
CA GLY A 427 12.65 -6.93 -13.43
C GLY A 427 12.83 -5.77 -14.40
N ILE A 428 12.33 -4.57 -14.07
CA ILE A 428 12.54 -3.37 -14.87
C ILE A 428 14.01 -2.95 -14.86
N ASN A 429 14.49 -2.41 -15.99
CA ASN A 429 15.86 -1.93 -16.17
C ASN A 429 15.96 -0.42 -16.43
N GLN A 430 14.81 0.25 -16.55
CA GLN A 430 14.67 1.70 -16.68
C GLN A 430 13.55 2.19 -15.77
N ALA A 431 13.68 3.42 -15.28
CA ALA A 431 12.64 4.06 -14.48
C ALA A 431 11.38 4.38 -15.33
N PRO A 432 10.19 4.48 -14.70
CA PRO A 432 8.95 4.87 -15.38
C PRO A 432 9.06 6.18 -16.16
N VAL A 433 8.49 6.22 -17.37
CA VAL A 433 8.38 7.46 -18.16
C VAL A 433 7.48 8.46 -17.42
N GLY A 434 7.83 9.75 -17.45
CA GLY A 434 7.12 10.82 -16.74
C GLY A 434 7.55 11.01 -15.28
N LEU A 435 8.27 10.05 -14.69
CA LEU A 435 8.72 10.13 -13.30
C LEU A 435 9.84 11.18 -13.14
N GLY A 436 9.64 12.15 -12.23
CA GLY A 436 10.53 13.32 -12.06
C GLY A 436 10.33 14.44 -13.08
N THR A 437 9.25 14.40 -13.88
CA THR A 437 8.89 15.45 -14.85
C THR A 437 7.70 16.30 -14.36
N GLU A 438 7.52 17.49 -14.95
CA GLU A 438 6.39 18.40 -14.62
C GLU A 438 5.00 17.77 -14.87
N ASN A 439 4.91 16.87 -15.86
CA ASN A 439 3.69 16.13 -16.18
C ASN A 439 3.58 14.79 -15.42
N GLY A 440 4.47 14.55 -14.45
CA GLY A 440 4.52 13.32 -13.66
C GLY A 440 3.66 13.34 -12.39
N PRO A 441 3.79 12.30 -11.54
CA PRO A 441 3.09 12.22 -10.26
C PRO A 441 3.73 13.15 -9.21
N SER A 442 3.34 14.41 -9.20
CA SER A 442 3.87 15.42 -8.25
C SER A 442 3.42 15.23 -6.80
N ARG A 443 2.32 14.49 -6.58
CA ARG A 443 1.77 14.13 -5.26
C ARG A 443 2.27 12.78 -4.72
N LEU A 444 3.33 12.23 -5.31
CA LEU A 444 3.86 10.93 -4.92
C LEU A 444 4.47 10.97 -3.51
N GLU A 445 3.96 10.14 -2.61
CA GLU A 445 4.40 10.00 -1.22
C GLU A 445 5.27 8.76 -1.00
N VAL A 446 5.03 7.68 -1.76
CA VAL A 446 5.73 6.40 -1.64
C VAL A 446 6.17 5.91 -3.01
N LEU A 447 7.48 5.76 -3.21
CA LEU A 447 8.08 5.22 -4.43
C LEU A 447 8.94 3.99 -4.08
N LYS A 448 8.54 2.81 -4.56
CA LYS A 448 9.26 1.55 -4.34
C LYS A 448 9.66 0.93 -5.67
N LEU A 449 10.95 0.99 -5.98
CA LEU A 449 11.57 0.38 -7.17
C LEU A 449 12.66 -0.65 -6.80
N GLY A 450 12.74 -1.07 -5.53
CA GLY A 450 13.78 -1.99 -5.05
C GLY A 450 13.74 -3.39 -5.70
N GLY A 451 14.90 -4.05 -5.78
CA GLY A 451 15.05 -5.38 -6.38
C GLY A 451 14.86 -5.42 -7.90
N ASN A 452 15.27 -4.36 -8.59
CA ASN A 452 15.25 -4.21 -10.05
C ASN A 452 16.66 -3.92 -10.58
N SER A 453 16.89 -3.86 -11.88
CA SER A 453 18.24 -3.62 -12.45
C SER A 453 18.37 -2.20 -13.01
N LEU A 454 18.14 -1.19 -12.16
CA LEU A 454 18.11 0.23 -12.51
C LEU A 454 19.48 0.90 -12.34
N SER A 455 20.40 0.68 -13.28
CA SER A 455 21.71 1.35 -13.29
C SER A 455 21.61 2.89 -13.30
N ILE A 456 20.55 3.43 -13.91
CA ILE A 456 20.18 4.84 -13.84
C ILE A 456 18.90 4.96 -13.02
N VAL A 457 19.03 5.47 -11.80
CA VAL A 457 17.90 5.81 -10.92
C VAL A 457 17.22 7.11 -11.39
N PRO A 458 15.90 7.27 -11.17
CA PRO A 458 15.20 8.48 -11.58
C PRO A 458 15.60 9.71 -10.76
N SER A 459 15.47 10.89 -11.37
CA SER A 459 15.50 12.16 -10.64
C SER A 459 14.20 12.33 -9.85
N LEU A 460 14.31 12.81 -8.61
CA LEU A 460 13.18 13.01 -7.69
C LEU A 460 12.66 14.46 -7.73
N LYS A 461 13.16 15.26 -8.67
CA LYS A 461 12.81 16.67 -8.84
C LYS A 461 11.29 16.82 -9.02
N GLY A 462 10.69 17.73 -8.24
CA GLY A 462 9.24 17.98 -8.26
C GLY A 462 8.40 17.03 -7.39
N MET A 463 8.98 15.98 -6.79
CA MET A 463 8.28 15.07 -5.87
C MET A 463 8.25 15.62 -4.44
N THR A 464 7.69 16.82 -4.24
CA THR A 464 7.75 17.52 -2.95
C THR A 464 6.96 16.85 -1.82
N ALA A 465 6.05 15.92 -2.16
CA ALA A 465 5.30 15.13 -1.19
C ALA A 465 6.04 13.86 -0.69
N LEU A 466 7.16 13.46 -1.31
CA LEU A 466 7.74 12.13 -1.12
C LEU A 466 8.19 11.87 0.32
N GLN A 467 7.61 10.85 0.95
CA GLN A 467 7.88 10.42 2.32
C GLN A 467 8.79 9.19 2.38
N GLU A 468 8.59 8.23 1.47
CA GLU A 468 9.31 6.96 1.42
C GLU A 468 9.86 6.71 0.02
N LEU A 469 11.17 6.45 -0.05
CA LEU A 469 11.85 6.01 -1.27
C LEU A 469 12.58 4.69 -1.01
N ASP A 470 12.30 3.67 -1.81
CA ASP A 470 13.05 2.41 -1.83
C ASP A 470 13.63 2.15 -3.22
N LEU A 471 14.95 2.31 -3.31
CA LEU A 471 15.79 1.91 -4.44
C LEU A 471 16.83 0.87 -3.97
N SER A 472 16.51 0.03 -2.99
CA SER A 472 17.44 -1.01 -2.54
C SER A 472 17.66 -2.10 -3.60
N SER A 473 18.88 -2.63 -3.69
CA SER A 473 19.26 -3.66 -4.67
C SER A 473 18.87 -3.25 -6.11
N THR A 474 19.15 -2.01 -6.50
CA THR A 474 18.88 -1.48 -7.85
C THR A 474 20.10 -1.44 -8.77
N VAL A 475 21.29 -1.83 -8.29
CA VAL A 475 22.60 -1.69 -8.94
C VAL A 475 23.02 -0.24 -9.26
N ALA A 476 22.46 0.74 -8.54
CA ALA A 476 22.80 2.16 -8.71
C ALA A 476 24.26 2.45 -8.31
N ASP A 477 25.03 3.13 -9.16
CA ASP A 477 26.42 3.57 -8.90
C ASP A 477 26.49 4.96 -8.24
N LYS A 478 25.42 5.75 -8.37
CA LYS A 478 25.32 7.14 -7.94
C LYS A 478 24.15 7.36 -6.99
N PHE A 479 24.31 8.36 -6.14
CA PHE A 479 23.25 8.87 -5.28
C PHE A 479 22.15 9.56 -6.14
N PRO A 480 20.86 9.32 -5.89
CA PRO A 480 19.78 9.91 -6.69
C PRO A 480 19.72 11.45 -6.59
N GLU A 481 19.42 12.10 -7.72
CA GLU A 481 19.22 13.55 -7.78
C GLU A 481 17.87 13.95 -7.17
N GLY A 482 17.80 15.11 -6.52
CA GLY A 482 16.56 15.64 -5.93
C GLY A 482 16.34 15.27 -4.46
N ILE A 483 17.25 14.52 -3.83
CA ILE A 483 17.28 14.33 -2.37
C ILE A 483 17.64 15.65 -1.67
N THR A 484 16.91 16.00 -0.62
CA THR A 484 17.09 17.23 0.17
C THR A 484 16.98 16.96 1.68
N SER A 485 17.04 18.01 2.50
CA SER A 485 16.69 17.97 3.93
C SER A 485 15.25 17.50 4.21
N GLU A 486 14.36 17.58 3.22
CA GLU A 486 12.93 17.26 3.33
C GLU A 486 12.49 16.09 2.45
N ILE A 487 13.23 15.77 1.39
CA ILE A 487 12.88 14.73 0.40
C ILE A 487 13.91 13.60 0.47
N PRO A 488 13.52 12.33 0.73
CA PRO A 488 12.21 11.90 1.21
C PRO A 488 12.02 12.24 2.71
N GLY A 489 10.78 12.50 3.13
CA GLY A 489 10.47 13.00 4.46
C GLY A 489 10.77 12.03 5.62
N LYS A 490 10.73 10.72 5.38
CA LYS A 490 10.83 9.69 6.43
C LYS A 490 11.84 8.59 6.16
N ILE A 491 11.80 7.98 4.98
CA ILE A 491 12.58 6.77 4.67
C ILE A 491 13.31 6.91 3.33
N LEU A 492 14.62 6.64 3.34
CA LEU A 492 15.45 6.52 2.15
C LEU A 492 16.21 5.19 2.19
N ASN A 493 15.74 4.19 1.47
CA ASN A 493 16.40 2.90 1.35
C ASN A 493 17.20 2.81 0.05
N LEU A 494 18.53 2.86 0.16
CA LEU A 494 19.50 2.72 -0.91
C LEU A 494 20.43 1.51 -0.69
N ALA A 495 20.05 0.58 0.19
CA ALA A 495 20.88 -0.57 0.55
C ALA A 495 21.23 -1.48 -0.65
N ASN A 496 22.36 -2.18 -0.58
CA ASN A 496 22.85 -3.15 -1.55
C ASN A 496 22.99 -2.59 -2.98
N ASN A 497 23.55 -1.39 -3.09
CA ASN A 497 23.88 -0.73 -4.36
C ASN A 497 25.40 -0.56 -4.50
N HIS A 498 25.84 0.15 -5.54
CA HIS A 498 27.25 0.40 -5.85
C HIS A 498 27.67 1.85 -5.54
N ILE A 499 26.97 2.53 -4.62
CA ILE A 499 27.24 3.93 -4.27
C ILE A 499 28.57 4.03 -3.51
N ALA A 500 29.57 4.65 -4.14
CA ALA A 500 30.91 4.80 -3.57
C ALA A 500 31.11 6.04 -2.69
N SER A 501 30.22 7.04 -2.78
CA SER A 501 30.28 8.30 -2.03
C SER A 501 28.91 8.97 -1.85
N ILE A 502 28.77 9.81 -0.83
CA ILE A 502 27.54 10.54 -0.48
C ILE A 502 27.75 12.04 -0.76
N PRO A 503 26.93 12.70 -1.60
CA PRO A 503 27.08 14.12 -1.89
C PRO A 503 27.05 15.00 -0.63
N GLU A 504 27.85 16.07 -0.62
CA GLU A 504 27.93 17.01 0.52
C GLU A 504 26.58 17.70 0.82
N SER A 505 25.74 17.90 -0.21
CA SER A 505 24.43 18.54 -0.12
C SER A 505 23.35 17.72 0.61
N VAL A 506 23.56 16.42 0.82
CA VAL A 506 22.56 15.50 1.37
C VAL A 506 22.75 15.33 2.87
N GLU A 507 21.88 15.88 3.72
CA GLU A 507 21.93 15.58 5.16
C GLU A 507 21.57 14.11 5.42
N ILE A 508 22.50 13.35 6.02
CA ILE A 508 22.26 11.98 6.47
C ILE A 508 21.47 12.04 7.78
N ARG A 509 20.25 11.50 7.78
CA ARG A 509 19.29 11.54 8.90
C ARG A 509 18.70 10.16 9.20
N ALA A 510 17.94 10.07 10.29
CA ALA A 510 17.22 8.85 10.65
C ALA A 510 16.31 8.39 9.49
N GLY A 511 16.17 7.08 9.32
CA GLY A 511 15.44 6.48 8.19
C GLY A 511 16.25 6.35 6.88
N PHE A 512 17.50 6.82 6.84
CA PHE A 512 18.41 6.55 5.73
C PHE A 512 19.11 5.20 5.93
N ASN A 513 19.03 4.34 4.92
CA ASN A 513 19.69 3.04 4.87
C ASN A 513 20.58 2.93 3.61
N LEU A 514 21.89 2.81 3.83
CA LEU A 514 22.95 2.69 2.83
C LEU A 514 23.74 1.39 3.00
N MET A 515 23.28 0.45 3.84
CA MET A 515 23.91 -0.84 4.11
C MET A 515 24.34 -1.56 2.83
N GLY A 516 25.53 -2.20 2.83
CA GLY A 516 25.99 -2.98 1.67
C GLY A 516 26.42 -2.16 0.44
N ASN A 517 26.63 -0.85 0.58
CA ASN A 517 27.25 -0.01 -0.46
C ASN A 517 28.77 0.11 -0.26
N PRO A 518 29.58 0.18 -1.34
CA PRO A 518 31.03 0.30 -1.28
C PRO A 518 31.52 1.73 -0.96
N VAL A 519 30.91 2.39 0.04
CA VAL A 519 31.30 3.74 0.46
C VAL A 519 32.72 3.70 1.02
N SER A 520 33.62 4.46 0.40
CA SER A 520 35.06 4.40 0.71
C SER A 520 35.71 5.77 0.89
N ASP A 521 35.03 6.86 0.53
CA ASP A 521 35.58 8.19 0.70
C ASP A 521 35.58 8.62 2.19
N PRO A 522 36.68 9.22 2.69
CA PRO A 522 36.75 9.58 4.11
C PRO A 522 35.76 10.66 4.58
N ALA A 523 35.19 11.46 3.68
CA ALA A 523 34.27 12.54 4.06
C ALA A 523 32.88 11.97 4.38
N SER A 524 32.33 11.13 3.51
CA SER A 524 31.09 10.39 3.74
C SER A 524 31.18 9.52 4.99
N LEU A 525 32.30 8.80 5.18
CA LEU A 525 32.50 7.95 6.36
C LEU A 525 32.48 8.78 7.66
N ARG A 526 33.13 9.94 7.72
CA ARG A 526 33.05 10.83 8.89
C ARG A 526 31.65 11.41 9.12
N ARG A 527 30.91 11.70 8.05
CA ARG A 527 29.52 12.17 8.13
C ARG A 527 28.57 11.08 8.61
N LEU A 528 28.82 9.81 8.25
CA LEU A 528 28.12 8.64 8.77
C LEU A 528 28.35 8.46 10.28
N ILE A 529 29.58 8.64 10.78
CA ILE A 529 29.86 8.64 12.24
C ILE A 529 29.00 9.70 12.95
N HIS A 530 28.99 10.94 12.43
CA HIS A 530 28.21 12.02 13.03
C HIS A 530 26.70 11.75 12.99
N ALA A 531 26.18 11.24 11.87
CA ALA A 531 24.78 10.85 11.75
C ALA A 531 24.42 9.76 12.77
N ARG A 532 25.24 8.71 12.88
CA ARG A 532 25.08 7.61 13.83
C ARG A 532 25.05 8.09 15.28
N ILE A 533 25.89 9.06 15.65
CA ILE A 533 25.88 9.71 16.97
C ILE A 533 24.59 10.52 17.20
N LYS A 534 24.10 11.23 16.16
CA LYS A 534 22.87 12.05 16.22
C LYS A 534 21.59 11.21 16.27
N THR A 535 21.52 10.09 15.57
CA THR A 535 20.30 9.26 15.42
C THR A 535 20.28 8.00 16.27
N GLY A 536 21.45 7.53 16.74
CA GLY A 536 21.58 6.24 17.43
C GLY A 536 21.49 5.01 16.53
N THR A 537 21.64 5.17 15.20
CA THR A 537 21.48 4.10 14.20
C THR A 537 22.60 4.12 13.17
N ASP A 538 23.21 2.97 12.88
CA ASP A 538 24.15 2.84 11.75
C ASP A 538 23.38 2.88 10.42
N SER A 539 23.40 4.03 9.73
CA SER A 539 22.85 4.15 8.37
C SER A 539 23.68 3.41 7.32
N TRP A 540 24.94 3.07 7.61
CA TRP A 540 25.82 2.31 6.74
C TRP A 540 26.74 1.44 7.58
N LEU A 541 26.97 0.21 7.12
CA LEU A 541 28.08 -0.65 7.50
C LEU A 541 28.69 -1.22 6.22
N GLY A 542 30.02 -1.28 6.20
CA GLY A 542 30.81 -1.96 5.18
C GLY A 542 30.81 -3.48 5.39
N GLU A 543 31.65 -4.17 4.62
CA GLU A 543 31.80 -5.63 4.72
C GLU A 543 32.41 -6.01 6.08
N GLU A 544 31.71 -6.84 6.86
CA GLU A 544 32.24 -7.38 8.11
C GLU A 544 33.39 -8.35 7.80
N SER A 545 34.52 -8.17 8.49
CA SER A 545 35.66 -9.06 8.30
C SER A 545 35.34 -10.49 8.77
N LEU A 546 35.77 -11.48 7.98
CA LEU A 546 35.69 -12.89 8.35
C LEU A 546 36.81 -13.33 9.31
N ASP A 547 37.84 -12.49 9.49
CA ASP A 547 38.94 -12.77 10.42
C ASP A 547 38.45 -12.71 11.88
N ARG A 548 38.78 -13.74 12.66
CA ARG A 548 38.40 -13.89 14.07
C ARG A 548 39.59 -13.75 15.02
N SER A 549 40.77 -13.45 14.48
CA SER A 549 42.00 -13.30 15.25
C SER A 549 42.18 -11.87 15.78
N ALA A 550 43.14 -11.71 16.68
CA ALA A 550 43.59 -10.41 17.14
C ALA A 550 44.17 -9.51 16.02
N TYR A 551 44.57 -10.06 14.86
CA TYR A 551 45.29 -9.30 13.83
C TYR A 551 44.51 -8.09 13.29
N LEU A 552 43.16 -8.16 13.27
CA LEU A 552 42.31 -7.00 12.98
C LEU A 552 42.55 -5.80 13.89
N TRP A 553 42.96 -6.05 15.14
CA TRP A 553 43.11 -5.07 16.22
C TRP A 553 44.56 -4.79 16.60
N LEU A 554 45.53 -5.37 15.89
CA LEU A 554 46.97 -5.24 16.17
C LEU A 554 47.73 -4.33 15.19
N ARG A 555 47.04 -3.68 14.24
CA ARG A 555 47.71 -2.76 13.29
C ARG A 555 48.38 -1.61 14.03
N ASN A 556 49.66 -1.36 13.75
CA ASN A 556 50.47 -0.32 14.40
C ASN A 556 50.65 -0.45 15.93
N VAL A 557 50.40 -1.63 16.52
CA VAL A 557 50.73 -1.90 17.94
C VAL A 557 52.25 -2.03 18.11
N PRO A 558 52.87 -1.40 19.12
CA PRO A 558 54.30 -1.53 19.38
C PRO A 558 54.69 -2.99 19.68
N PRO A 559 55.84 -3.50 19.18
CA PRO A 559 56.26 -4.89 19.41
C PRO A 559 56.37 -5.31 20.89
N LYS A 560 56.57 -4.35 21.79
CA LYS A 560 56.65 -4.58 23.25
C LYS A 560 55.29 -4.89 23.90
N GLU A 561 54.19 -4.43 23.30
CA GLU A 561 52.82 -4.65 23.79
C GLU A 561 52.13 -5.84 23.09
N LEU A 562 52.74 -6.36 22.03
CA LEU A 562 52.13 -7.38 21.16
C LEU A 562 51.88 -8.70 21.89
N SER A 563 52.83 -9.16 22.71
CA SER A 563 52.68 -10.40 23.50
C SER A 563 51.60 -10.29 24.57
N GLU A 564 51.48 -9.12 25.23
CA GLU A 564 50.44 -8.86 26.22
C GLU A 564 49.05 -8.85 25.58
N LYS A 565 48.89 -8.15 24.45
CA LYS A 565 47.60 -8.05 23.74
C LYS A 565 47.17 -9.37 23.09
N LEU A 566 48.11 -10.18 22.60
CA LEU A 566 47.83 -11.55 22.17
C LEU A 566 47.40 -12.43 23.35
N SER A 567 48.14 -12.42 24.46
CA SER A 567 47.77 -13.19 25.66
C SER A 567 46.42 -12.76 26.25
N LEU A 568 46.04 -11.49 26.13
CA LEU A 568 44.73 -11.00 26.52
C LEU A 568 43.64 -11.53 25.58
N TRP A 569 43.86 -11.50 24.27
CA TRP A 569 42.90 -12.02 23.28
C TRP A 569 42.68 -13.53 23.43
N ASP A 570 43.76 -14.29 23.61
CA ASP A 570 43.73 -15.75 23.78
C ASP A 570 43.14 -16.19 25.12
N SER A 571 42.93 -15.27 26.07
CA SER A 571 42.26 -15.55 27.36
C SER A 571 40.74 -15.71 27.25
N PHE A 572 40.13 -15.30 26.13
CA PHE A 572 38.71 -15.45 25.87
C PHE A 572 38.44 -16.82 25.24
N GLY A 573 37.66 -17.65 25.92
CA GLY A 573 37.37 -19.01 25.49
C GLY A 573 36.07 -19.15 24.70
N ASP A 574 35.63 -20.40 24.58
CA ASP A 574 34.38 -20.74 23.89
C ASP A 574 33.12 -20.16 24.55
N SER A 575 33.18 -19.86 25.86
CA SER A 575 32.11 -19.21 26.62
C SER A 575 31.98 -17.71 26.32
N GLU A 576 33.00 -17.06 25.73
CA GLU A 576 33.02 -15.63 25.42
C GLU A 576 32.93 -15.33 23.91
N ARG A 577 32.52 -16.29 23.09
CA ARG A 577 32.37 -16.13 21.62
C ARG A 577 31.50 -14.93 21.22
N HIS A 578 30.52 -14.54 22.04
CA HIS A 578 29.68 -13.36 21.81
C HIS A 578 30.50 -12.05 21.89
N VAL A 579 31.48 -11.97 22.77
CA VAL A 579 32.41 -10.83 22.88
C VAL A 579 33.17 -10.67 21.57
N MET A 580 33.82 -11.74 21.10
CA MET A 580 34.56 -11.73 19.84
C MET A 580 33.67 -11.46 18.62
N THR A 581 32.42 -11.93 18.65
CA THR A 581 31.44 -11.65 17.59
C THR A 581 31.03 -10.18 17.58
N GLY A 582 30.71 -9.59 18.73
CA GLY A 582 30.37 -8.17 18.86
C GLY A 582 31.53 -7.26 18.45
N ILE A 583 32.75 -7.55 18.91
CA ILE A 583 33.94 -6.80 18.51
C ILE A 583 34.22 -6.94 17.00
N ARG A 584 34.04 -8.13 16.39
CA ARG A 584 34.25 -8.30 14.94
C ARG A 584 33.29 -7.46 14.09
N LYS A 585 32.03 -7.30 14.51
CA LYS A 585 31.05 -6.39 13.84
C LYS A 585 31.57 -4.96 13.70
N LEU A 586 32.41 -4.49 14.64
CA LEU A 586 33.01 -3.15 14.56
C LEU A 586 33.90 -2.97 13.30
N SER A 587 34.38 -4.04 12.69
CA SER A 587 35.18 -3.95 11.45
C SER A 587 34.40 -3.37 10.24
N GLY A 588 33.07 -3.45 10.25
CA GLY A 588 32.22 -2.81 9.23
C GLY A 588 31.80 -1.37 9.55
N THR A 589 32.21 -0.81 10.70
CA THR A 589 31.83 0.57 11.08
C THR A 589 32.68 1.62 10.36
N PRO A 590 32.14 2.81 10.03
CA PRO A 590 32.93 3.91 9.47
C PRO A 590 34.19 4.23 10.29
N GLU A 591 34.10 4.15 11.63
CA GLU A 591 35.19 4.35 12.59
C GLU A 591 36.38 3.42 12.30
N PHE A 592 36.15 2.18 11.87
CA PHE A 592 37.22 1.24 11.53
C PHE A 592 37.99 1.66 10.26
N HIS A 593 37.34 2.40 9.36
CA HIS A 593 37.95 2.87 8.12
C HIS A 593 38.67 4.23 8.27
N VAL A 594 38.09 5.18 9.02
CA VAL A 594 38.62 6.56 9.12
C VAL A 594 39.17 6.98 10.49
N GLU A 595 38.90 6.22 11.55
CA GLU A 595 39.29 6.52 12.94
C GLU A 595 39.88 5.31 13.67
N TYR A 596 40.43 4.35 12.92
CA TYR A 596 40.96 3.09 13.44
C TYR A 596 41.81 3.21 14.72
N PRO A 597 42.78 4.14 14.85
CA PRO A 597 43.62 4.23 16.06
C PRO A 597 42.87 4.61 17.34
N LEU A 598 41.70 5.26 17.20
CA LEU A 598 40.80 5.54 18.32
C LEU A 598 39.96 4.30 18.62
N LEU A 599 39.29 3.73 17.62
CA LEU A 599 38.47 2.53 17.75
C LEU A 599 39.24 1.36 18.37
N GLN A 600 40.46 1.10 17.89
CA GLN A 600 41.37 0.08 18.39
C GLN A 600 41.62 0.19 19.90
N ARG A 601 41.77 1.41 20.43
CA ARG A 601 42.00 1.62 21.87
C ARG A 601 40.75 1.41 22.69
N ARG A 602 39.59 1.83 22.17
CA ARG A 602 38.28 1.59 22.78
C ARG A 602 38.04 0.08 22.92
N VAL A 603 38.33 -0.68 21.86
CA VAL A 603 38.26 -2.16 21.86
C VAL A 603 39.22 -2.77 22.88
N TRP A 604 40.51 -2.43 22.88
CA TRP A 604 41.46 -3.00 23.85
C TRP A 604 41.11 -2.65 25.30
N TRP A 605 40.73 -1.40 25.58
CA TRP A 605 40.28 -0.98 26.91
C TRP A 605 39.05 -1.76 27.37
N PHE A 606 38.07 -1.96 26.48
CA PHE A 606 36.90 -2.79 26.78
C PHE A 606 37.30 -4.24 27.12
N LEU A 607 38.19 -4.87 26.33
CA LEU A 607 38.66 -6.24 26.60
C LEU A 607 39.43 -6.33 27.93
N GLU A 608 40.31 -5.36 28.22
CA GLU A 608 41.09 -5.26 29.46
C GLU A 608 40.19 -5.11 30.70
N VAL A 609 39.06 -4.41 30.59
CA VAL A 609 38.05 -4.30 31.65
C VAL A 609 37.21 -5.57 31.74
N TYR A 610 36.71 -6.10 30.61
CA TYR A 610 35.83 -7.27 30.59
C TYR A 610 36.49 -8.49 31.23
N VAL A 611 37.79 -8.74 31.03
CA VAL A 611 38.46 -9.88 31.71
C VAL A 611 38.41 -9.73 33.24
N LYS A 612 38.62 -8.50 33.75
CA LYS A 612 38.67 -8.15 35.18
C LYS A 612 37.29 -7.99 35.82
N ALA A 613 36.25 -7.84 35.01
CA ALA A 613 34.87 -7.65 35.45
C ALA A 613 34.34 -8.87 36.22
N ASP A 614 33.49 -8.61 37.22
CA ASP A 614 32.78 -9.65 37.97
C ASP A 614 31.62 -10.25 37.13
N ALA A 615 30.95 -11.28 37.67
CA ALA A 615 29.87 -11.97 36.97
C ALA A 615 28.64 -11.09 36.68
N SER A 616 28.36 -10.08 37.53
CA SER A 616 27.24 -9.14 37.37
C SER A 616 27.54 -8.12 36.28
N GLU A 617 28.75 -7.55 36.29
CA GLU A 617 29.24 -6.66 35.23
C GLU A 617 29.32 -7.38 33.87
N LYS A 618 29.90 -8.59 33.83
CA LYS A 618 29.94 -9.42 32.61
C LYS A 618 28.56 -9.72 32.03
N ALA A 619 27.55 -9.97 32.87
CA ALA A 619 26.19 -10.23 32.42
C ALA A 619 25.58 -9.00 31.69
N ARG A 620 25.73 -7.79 32.23
CA ARG A 620 25.19 -6.57 31.59
C ARG A 620 25.98 -6.16 30.34
N LEU A 621 27.30 -6.35 30.32
CA LEU A 621 28.10 -6.15 29.10
C LEU A 621 27.75 -7.18 28.01
N THR A 622 27.45 -8.43 28.41
CA THR A 622 26.99 -9.49 27.49
C THR A 622 25.62 -9.18 26.89
N ASP A 623 24.68 -8.66 27.69
CA ASP A 623 23.38 -8.19 27.19
C ASP A 623 23.54 -7.15 26.06
N ILE A 624 24.36 -6.12 26.29
CA ILE A 624 24.63 -5.07 25.29
C ILE A 624 25.26 -5.65 24.01
N LEU A 625 26.24 -6.56 24.13
CA LEU A 625 26.90 -7.22 22.99
C LEU A 625 25.94 -8.03 22.10
N ILE A 626 24.88 -8.59 22.70
CA ILE A 626 23.90 -9.44 22.00
C ILE A 626 22.76 -8.60 21.44
N ASN A 627 22.23 -7.66 22.24
CA ASN A 627 20.94 -7.00 21.99
C ASN A 627 21.03 -5.61 21.35
N GLU A 628 22.19 -4.94 21.30
CA GLU A 628 22.32 -3.68 20.56
C GLU A 628 22.60 -3.94 19.07
N PRO A 629 21.68 -3.58 18.14
CA PRO A 629 21.83 -3.88 16.72
C PRO A 629 22.89 -3.02 16.01
N SER A 630 23.18 -1.82 16.53
CA SER A 630 24.15 -0.87 15.99
C SER A 630 25.55 -1.14 16.57
N PRO A 631 26.55 -1.65 15.82
CA PRO A 631 27.87 -1.92 16.37
C PRO A 631 28.57 -0.66 16.91
N GLY A 632 28.38 0.50 16.26
CA GLY A 632 28.93 1.77 16.74
C GLY A 632 28.36 2.16 18.11
N LYS A 633 27.03 2.09 18.26
CA LYS A 633 26.34 2.40 19.52
C LYS A 633 26.53 1.33 20.60
N MET A 634 26.72 0.07 20.21
CA MET A 634 27.08 -1.03 21.12
C MET A 634 28.35 -0.68 21.89
N LEU A 635 29.40 -0.24 21.20
CA LEU A 635 30.64 0.17 21.86
C LEU A 635 30.43 1.37 22.81
N ASP A 636 29.69 2.38 22.39
CA ASP A 636 29.37 3.55 23.25
C ASP A 636 28.59 3.13 24.51
N ARG A 637 27.63 2.21 24.40
CA ARG A 637 26.87 1.65 25.53
C ARG A 637 27.74 0.81 26.46
N LEU A 638 28.64 -0.01 25.92
CA LEU A 638 29.59 -0.79 26.73
C LEU A 638 30.50 0.12 27.56
N GLU A 639 31.00 1.23 26.99
CA GLU A 639 31.78 2.19 27.75
C GLU A 639 30.97 2.96 28.79
N ALA A 640 29.72 3.31 28.50
CA ALA A 640 28.83 3.96 29.45
C ALA A 640 28.54 3.03 30.65
N GLU A 641 28.26 1.76 30.40
CA GLU A 641 28.03 0.74 31.43
C GLU A 641 29.27 0.54 32.31
N ILE A 642 30.47 0.39 31.72
CA ILE A 642 31.74 0.27 32.45
C ILE A 642 32.00 1.47 33.38
N ARG A 643 31.68 2.69 32.93
CA ARG A 643 31.84 3.92 33.73
C ARG A 643 30.74 4.07 34.78
N ALA A 644 29.52 3.60 34.51
CA ALA A 644 28.42 3.62 35.47
C ALA A 644 28.65 2.64 36.64
N TYR A 645 29.26 1.48 36.37
CA TYR A 645 29.44 0.42 37.37
C TYR A 645 30.44 0.76 38.48
N ASP A 646 31.48 1.54 38.18
CA ASP A 646 32.55 1.87 39.12
C ASP A 646 32.85 3.37 39.13
N SER A 647 32.55 4.01 40.27
CA SER A 647 32.81 5.45 40.51
C SER A 647 34.27 5.87 40.28
N GLY A 648 35.24 4.97 40.46
CA GLY A 648 36.65 5.24 40.16
C GLY A 648 36.96 5.37 38.67
N ARG A 649 36.11 4.83 37.79
CA ARG A 649 36.27 4.86 36.33
C ARG A 649 35.60 6.06 35.68
N GLN A 650 34.66 6.72 36.37
CA GLN A 650 33.93 7.91 35.87
C GLN A 650 34.86 9.09 35.52
N ASN A 651 35.99 9.23 36.22
CA ASN A 651 36.93 10.33 36.05
C ASN A 651 38.10 10.02 35.08
N GLN A 652 38.09 8.88 34.38
CA GLN A 652 39.14 8.57 33.41
C GLN A 652 38.95 9.38 32.11
N PRO A 653 40.01 10.02 31.58
CA PRO A 653 39.90 10.86 30.39
C PRO A 653 39.54 10.05 29.13
N LEU A 654 38.65 10.61 28.30
CA LEU A 654 38.24 10.04 27.02
C LEU A 654 39.45 9.89 26.07
N HIS A 655 39.77 8.61 25.76
CA HIS A 655 40.80 8.10 24.86
C HIS A 655 41.56 9.15 24.02
N HIS A 656 42.54 9.84 24.62
CA HIS A 656 43.28 10.88 23.93
C HIS A 656 44.16 10.32 22.80
N LEU A 657 44.11 10.93 21.61
CA LEU A 657 45.17 10.78 20.63
C LEU A 657 46.50 11.25 21.26
N PRO A 658 47.62 10.51 21.10
CA PRO A 658 48.90 10.98 21.58
C PRO A 658 49.19 12.33 20.92
N LYS A 659 49.69 13.28 21.71
CA LYS A 659 50.23 14.53 21.17
C LYS A 659 51.24 14.14 20.08
N ARG A 660 51.13 14.74 18.88
CA ARG A 660 52.15 14.56 17.83
C ARG A 660 53.51 14.76 18.50
N PRO A 661 54.50 13.88 18.26
CA PRO A 661 55.83 14.12 18.77
C PRO A 661 56.25 15.52 18.32
N LYS A 662 56.82 16.30 19.24
CA LYS A 662 57.52 17.50 18.82
C LYS A 662 58.63 17.05 17.88
N LEU A 663 58.68 17.67 16.72
CA LEU A 663 59.88 17.64 15.89
C LEU A 663 60.87 18.55 16.62
N ASP A 664 61.73 17.92 17.43
CA ASP A 664 62.92 18.52 18.03
C ASP A 664 64.04 18.62 16.97
#